data_AF-A0AAV7APK0-F1
#
_entry.id   AF-A0AAV7APK0-F1
#
_cell.length_a   1.000
_cell.length_b   1.000
_cell.length_c   1.000
_cell.angle_alpha   90.00
_cell.angle_beta   90.00
_cell.angle_gamma   90.00
#
_symmetry.space_group_name_H-M   'P 1'
#
loop_
_entity.id
_entity.type
_entity.pdbx_description
1 polymer ?
#
loop_
_entity_poly.entity_id
_entity_poly.type
_entity_poly.pdbx_seq_one_letter_code
_entity_poly.pdbx_strand_id
1 'polypeptide(L)'
;MSSGLAVPDCRAVSLVLEHFMEVEKQVKDKEPTFDEDISQHLMAAAEAVKELEDIRRNTRELLEVETIENSKLRYKLVHLPAVITREMEDAVASARESVASERLQLETELKNISLELENTERKQKELEQMNIFLSQQGETLWDKHQEAVDLLNQQMAGKAHQSILVNETHNKRKEAEEAVVEYQNRTEDLAEDMDKERQQFTEVTEQLTAEITETLRKTEVQDARNAEKKIYLSKRKSVLFDVEEKMNMEKENISSIKGKMLLLQASHGRLTNKLDIQKKQSLETSNKIDILELRMANKKENFYNQSKSLEGEISKLDEQKDAAEMLHESLTKQHKDLKQKYEAASEEEDRQHAMKRDMATILEKSRSALEEKQELLAKLKMELSEMECDAEKLLESTRIATGQLAAHVEEFKENLANERQKRMSIQVKKDEVTKEMELWKLSEEAFITEMKKRIHNGQNRKTFLTNEGSRLQREIENWDKEIYSINEEQEKASQEYSSQVQSLKDQIKNLQEKIKISISSLENEQEKLSETIPIMNGAEDTYNKEHNNYEDLKKKASAMKSQQKSLEGSITKITKHIEANSKLKEMKKASLKTLRRSAFEKLQGDLATLKQIDKEIYETNRKLELVIMENCRLKLKNTQYKEDISDIINESQKHLSTTSHLKVDQASLIEHLHEGWNQDRFVCSDYSERDQEILDSIVELLRKIGTREEKVGFLNNVLHEKYTGLSSLLECKAGKKATIPSPRLAKTKPLP
;
A
#
# COMPACT_ATOMS: atom_id res chain seq x y z
N MET A 1 25.78 -29.06 -117.47
CA MET A 1 26.47 -28.56 -118.69
C MET A 1 25.67 -29.01 -119.88
N SER A 2 25.52 -28.17 -120.90
CA SER A 2 24.85 -28.51 -122.17
C SER A 2 25.81 -28.21 -123.29
N SER A 3 26.01 -29.19 -124.17
CA SER A 3 27.01 -29.14 -125.25
C SER A 3 26.37 -29.69 -126.51
N GLY A 4 25.64 -28.83 -127.22
CA GLY A 4 25.04 -29.16 -128.51
C GLY A 4 26.10 -29.37 -129.58
N LEU A 5 26.55 -30.61 -129.74
CA LEU A 5 27.40 -31.04 -130.84
C LEU A 5 26.51 -31.43 -132.02
N ALA A 6 26.41 -30.54 -133.02
CA ALA A 6 25.75 -30.87 -134.27
C ALA A 6 26.47 -32.06 -134.92
N VAL A 7 25.71 -33.11 -135.27
CA VAL A 7 26.26 -34.32 -135.89
C VAL A 7 26.93 -33.95 -137.23
N PRO A 8 28.22 -34.27 -137.43
CA PRO A 8 28.90 -34.00 -138.70
C PRO A 8 28.21 -34.72 -139.87
N ASP A 9 28.02 -33.99 -140.97
CA ASP A 9 27.47 -34.55 -142.21
C ASP A 9 28.38 -35.67 -142.74
N CYS A 10 27.77 -36.74 -143.23
CA CYS A 10 28.50 -37.86 -143.80
C CYS A 10 29.14 -37.44 -145.12
N ARG A 11 30.46 -37.15 -145.10
CA ARG A 11 31.22 -36.71 -146.28
C ARG A 11 31.05 -37.60 -147.53
N ALA A 12 30.80 -38.90 -147.34
CA ALA A 12 30.49 -39.82 -148.44
C ALA A 12 29.12 -39.55 -149.08
N VAL A 13 28.11 -39.17 -148.29
CA VAL A 13 26.79 -38.74 -148.78
C VAL A 13 26.90 -37.41 -149.52
N SER A 14 27.65 -36.44 -148.98
CA SER A 14 27.90 -35.16 -149.65
C SER A 14 28.49 -35.36 -151.06
N LEU A 15 29.51 -36.22 -151.18
CA LEU A 15 30.14 -36.56 -152.47
C LEU A 15 29.18 -37.26 -153.44
N VAL A 16 28.28 -38.13 -152.95
CA VAL A 16 27.26 -38.78 -153.81
C VAL A 16 26.23 -37.76 -154.32
N LEU A 17 25.83 -36.80 -153.49
CA LEU A 17 24.92 -35.72 -153.89
C LEU A 17 25.57 -34.77 -154.91
N GLU A 18 26.83 -34.37 -154.69
CA GLU A 18 27.61 -33.61 -155.69
C GLU A 18 27.70 -34.37 -157.02
N HIS A 19 27.96 -35.67 -156.98
CA HIS A 19 28.10 -36.47 -158.20
C HIS A 19 26.77 -36.65 -158.95
N PHE A 20 25.63 -36.80 -158.26
CA PHE A 20 24.32 -36.79 -158.92
C PHE A 20 24.00 -35.44 -159.58
N MET A 21 24.32 -34.31 -158.93
CA MET A 21 24.15 -32.98 -159.53
C MET A 21 25.09 -32.75 -160.73
N GLU A 22 26.31 -33.27 -160.67
CA GLU A 22 27.28 -33.16 -161.77
C GLU A 22 26.90 -34.05 -162.98
N VAL A 23 26.30 -35.21 -162.74
CA VAL A 23 25.71 -36.05 -163.80
C VAL A 23 24.45 -35.41 -164.38
N GLU A 24 23.54 -34.87 -163.56
CA GLU A 24 22.35 -34.14 -164.03
C GLU A 24 22.74 -33.00 -164.98
N LYS A 25 23.78 -32.23 -164.61
CA LYS A 25 24.33 -31.16 -165.44
C LYS A 25 24.92 -31.68 -166.76
N GLN A 26 25.67 -32.77 -166.73
CA GLN A 26 26.24 -33.37 -167.95
C GLN A 26 25.17 -33.93 -168.91
N VAL A 27 24.03 -34.40 -168.40
CA VAL A 27 22.88 -34.82 -169.22
C VAL A 27 22.18 -33.62 -169.87
N LYS A 28 22.13 -32.45 -169.20
CA LYS A 28 21.49 -31.23 -169.74
C LYS A 28 22.35 -30.49 -170.78
N ASP A 29 23.68 -30.56 -170.68
CA ASP A 29 24.60 -29.83 -171.56
C ASP A 29 24.99 -30.58 -172.87
N LYS A 30 24.49 -31.81 -173.13
CA LYS A 30 24.92 -32.63 -174.29
C LYS A 30 23.78 -33.39 -175.01
N GLU A 31 23.48 -32.91 -176.22
CA GLU A 31 22.63 -33.49 -177.28
C GLU A 31 21.12 -33.64 -176.96
N PRO A 32 20.22 -33.08 -177.81
CA PRO A 32 18.80 -32.89 -177.48
C PRO A 32 17.92 -34.13 -177.73
N THR A 33 18.37 -35.32 -177.35
CA THR A 33 17.63 -36.59 -177.48
C THR A 33 17.84 -37.52 -176.27
N PHE A 34 17.77 -36.97 -175.06
CA PHE A 34 17.66 -37.72 -173.80
C PHE A 34 16.30 -37.50 -173.15
N ASP A 35 15.80 -38.53 -172.47
CA ASP A 35 14.44 -38.55 -171.89
C ASP A 35 14.38 -37.83 -170.53
N GLU A 36 13.29 -37.10 -170.29
CA GLU A 36 13.07 -36.28 -169.07
C GLU A 36 13.12 -37.14 -167.80
N ASP A 37 12.62 -38.38 -167.89
CA ASP A 37 12.59 -39.40 -166.85
C ASP A 37 13.97 -39.63 -166.20
N ILE A 38 15.07 -39.54 -166.95
CA ILE A 38 16.43 -39.76 -166.42
C ILE A 38 16.83 -38.63 -165.46
N SER A 39 16.50 -37.37 -165.79
CA SER A 39 16.74 -36.24 -164.89
C SER A 39 15.84 -36.31 -163.65
N GLN A 40 14.61 -36.80 -163.80
CA GLN A 40 13.67 -36.95 -162.68
C GLN A 40 14.09 -38.08 -161.73
N HIS A 41 14.57 -39.21 -162.25
CA HIS A 41 15.12 -40.31 -161.45
C HIS A 41 16.42 -39.91 -160.71
N LEU A 42 17.31 -39.13 -161.32
CA LEU A 42 18.50 -38.59 -160.64
C LEU A 42 18.13 -37.68 -159.47
N MET A 43 17.16 -36.78 -159.67
CA MET A 43 16.67 -35.88 -158.61
C MET A 43 16.01 -36.66 -157.46
N ALA A 44 15.16 -37.64 -157.78
CA ALA A 44 14.53 -38.50 -156.77
C ALA A 44 15.55 -39.35 -155.99
N ALA A 45 16.62 -39.82 -156.65
CA ALA A 45 17.70 -40.55 -155.98
C ALA A 45 18.49 -39.64 -155.01
N ALA A 46 18.78 -38.40 -155.41
CA ALA A 46 19.42 -37.42 -154.55
C ALA A 46 18.54 -37.04 -153.33
N GLU A 47 17.23 -36.86 -153.53
CA GLU A 47 16.31 -36.53 -152.45
C GLU A 47 16.13 -37.68 -151.44
N ALA A 48 16.02 -38.93 -151.92
CA ALA A 48 16.00 -40.11 -151.05
C ALA A 48 17.31 -40.31 -150.27
N VAL A 49 18.46 -40.03 -150.88
CA VAL A 49 19.77 -40.07 -150.20
C VAL A 49 19.88 -39.00 -149.10
N LYS A 50 19.28 -37.82 -149.31
CA LYS A 50 19.19 -36.76 -148.30
C LYS A 50 18.26 -37.15 -147.14
N GLU A 51 17.08 -37.70 -147.43
CA GLU A 51 16.14 -38.18 -146.40
C GLU A 51 16.77 -39.27 -145.52
N LEU A 52 17.51 -40.21 -146.12
CA LEU A 52 18.27 -41.23 -145.38
C LEU A 52 19.33 -40.64 -144.44
N GLU A 53 20.02 -39.58 -144.83
CA GLU A 53 21.03 -38.91 -144.00
C GLU A 53 20.40 -38.15 -142.83
N ASP A 54 19.24 -37.50 -143.02
CA ASP A 54 18.53 -36.82 -141.93
C ASP A 54 17.84 -37.82 -140.97
N ILE A 55 17.37 -38.97 -141.46
CA ILE A 55 16.95 -40.10 -140.62
C ILE A 55 18.14 -40.63 -139.81
N ARG A 56 19.32 -40.79 -140.43
CA ARG A 56 20.56 -41.22 -139.75
C ARG A 56 20.98 -40.22 -138.66
N ARG A 57 20.85 -38.92 -138.93
CA ARG A 57 21.15 -37.81 -138.00
C ARG A 57 20.27 -37.92 -136.75
N ASN A 58 18.94 -37.86 -136.93
CA ASN A 58 17.96 -37.91 -135.85
C ASN A 58 18.09 -39.20 -135.00
N THR A 59 18.28 -40.36 -135.65
CA THR A 59 18.44 -41.64 -134.95
C THR A 59 19.68 -41.67 -134.06
N ARG A 60 20.77 -41.00 -134.47
CA ARG A 60 22.01 -40.93 -133.68
C ARG A 60 21.87 -40.00 -132.48
N GLU A 61 21.22 -38.84 -132.65
CA GLU A 61 21.00 -37.88 -131.55
C GLU A 61 20.11 -38.49 -130.45
N LEU A 62 19.04 -39.21 -130.83
CA LEU A 62 18.21 -39.99 -129.89
C LEU A 62 19.01 -41.04 -129.12
N LEU A 63 19.89 -41.79 -129.81
CA LEU A 63 20.78 -42.78 -129.18
C LEU A 63 21.77 -42.15 -128.19
N GLU A 64 22.27 -40.95 -128.46
CA GLU A 64 23.20 -40.25 -127.58
C GLU A 64 22.50 -39.71 -126.32
N VAL A 65 21.29 -39.15 -126.46
CA VAL A 65 20.45 -38.74 -125.33
C VAL A 65 20.11 -39.93 -124.43
N GLU A 66 19.64 -41.05 -125.00
CA GLU A 66 19.37 -42.28 -124.24
C GLU A 66 20.62 -42.84 -123.56
N THR A 67 21.79 -42.80 -124.23
CA THR A 67 23.06 -43.24 -123.62
C THR A 67 23.43 -42.38 -122.40
N ILE A 68 23.20 -41.06 -122.48
CA ILE A 68 23.43 -40.14 -121.37
C ILE A 68 22.42 -40.37 -120.23
N GLU A 69 21.14 -40.52 -120.51
CA GLU A 69 20.11 -40.87 -119.49
C GLU A 69 20.43 -42.20 -118.81
N ASN A 70 20.76 -43.24 -119.59
CA ASN A 70 21.16 -44.55 -119.07
C ASN A 70 22.41 -44.46 -118.18
N SER A 71 23.38 -43.60 -118.51
CA SER A 71 24.57 -43.38 -117.68
C SER A 71 24.24 -42.71 -116.34
N LYS A 72 23.35 -41.70 -116.32
CA LYS A 72 22.85 -41.05 -115.09
C LYS A 72 22.09 -42.05 -114.22
N LEU A 73 21.25 -42.88 -114.84
CA LEU A 73 20.50 -43.94 -114.15
C LEU A 73 21.45 -44.96 -113.52
N ARG A 74 22.45 -45.46 -114.25
CA ARG A 74 23.48 -46.36 -113.69
C ARG A 74 24.24 -45.74 -112.53
N TYR A 75 24.66 -44.48 -112.65
CA TYR A 75 25.34 -43.77 -111.55
C TYR A 75 24.46 -43.73 -110.29
N LYS A 76 23.18 -43.35 -110.42
CA LYS A 76 22.23 -43.38 -109.30
C LYS A 76 22.05 -44.81 -108.74
N LEU A 77 21.88 -45.81 -109.60
CA LEU A 77 21.62 -47.19 -109.19
C LEU A 77 22.81 -47.82 -108.44
N VAL A 78 24.05 -47.44 -108.79
CA VAL A 78 25.27 -47.88 -108.12
C VAL A 78 25.54 -47.13 -106.82
N HIS A 79 25.36 -45.79 -106.79
CA HIS A 79 25.83 -44.97 -105.67
C HIS A 79 24.74 -44.60 -104.65
N LEU A 80 23.47 -44.50 -105.04
CA LEU A 80 22.39 -44.10 -104.13
C LEU A 80 22.22 -45.04 -102.92
N PRO A 81 22.31 -46.39 -103.04
CA PRO A 81 22.21 -47.26 -101.87
C PRO A 81 23.29 -46.98 -100.82
N ALA A 82 24.52 -46.71 -101.26
CA ALA A 82 25.65 -46.43 -100.36
C ALA A 82 25.59 -45.04 -99.70
N VAL A 83 24.86 -44.08 -100.30
CA VAL A 83 24.53 -42.81 -99.66
C VAL A 83 23.46 -43.01 -98.59
N ILE A 84 22.37 -43.71 -98.93
CA ILE A 84 21.27 -43.99 -97.99
C ILE A 84 21.75 -44.79 -96.78
N THR A 85 22.62 -45.80 -96.94
CA THR A 85 23.17 -46.54 -95.79
C THR A 85 24.00 -45.64 -94.89
N ARG A 86 24.80 -44.72 -95.44
CA ARG A 86 25.58 -43.77 -94.62
C ARG A 86 24.67 -42.79 -93.88
N GLU A 87 23.68 -42.21 -94.55
CA GLU A 87 22.71 -41.30 -93.92
C GLU A 87 21.94 -42.01 -92.79
N MET A 88 21.63 -43.31 -92.94
CA MET A 88 21.06 -44.13 -91.86
C MET A 88 22.05 -44.44 -90.74
N GLU A 89 23.31 -44.75 -91.05
CA GLU A 89 24.37 -44.99 -90.06
C GLU A 89 24.66 -43.75 -89.22
N ASP A 90 24.78 -42.58 -89.85
CA ASP A 90 24.99 -41.28 -89.20
C ASP A 90 23.78 -40.92 -88.31
N ALA A 91 22.55 -41.06 -88.81
CA ALA A 91 21.34 -40.81 -88.02
C ALA A 91 21.21 -41.76 -86.81
N VAL A 92 21.58 -43.04 -86.96
CA VAL A 92 21.60 -44.01 -85.84
C VAL A 92 22.72 -43.70 -84.86
N ALA A 93 23.86 -43.18 -85.31
CA ALA A 93 24.94 -42.73 -84.44
C ALA A 93 24.49 -41.53 -83.58
N SER A 94 23.96 -40.46 -84.19
CA SER A 94 23.45 -39.29 -83.46
C SER A 94 22.31 -39.64 -82.50
N ALA A 95 21.39 -40.54 -82.88
CA ALA A 95 20.33 -41.02 -81.99
C ALA A 95 20.90 -41.76 -80.77
N ARG A 96 21.93 -42.60 -80.95
CA ARG A 96 22.61 -43.30 -79.84
C ARG A 96 23.38 -42.35 -78.93
N GLU A 97 24.03 -41.34 -79.48
CA GLU A 97 24.76 -40.31 -78.74
C GLU A 97 23.80 -39.43 -77.91
N SER A 98 22.65 -39.05 -78.50
CA SER A 98 21.58 -38.35 -77.78
C SER A 98 21.04 -39.17 -76.61
N VAL A 99 20.68 -40.44 -76.83
CA VAL A 99 20.16 -41.34 -75.78
C VAL A 99 21.21 -41.64 -74.70
N ALA A 100 22.50 -41.73 -75.08
CA ALA A 100 23.58 -41.89 -74.11
C ALA A 100 23.76 -40.63 -73.23
N SER A 101 23.63 -39.45 -73.82
CA SER A 101 23.72 -38.15 -73.13
C SER A 101 22.54 -37.93 -72.19
N GLU A 102 21.32 -38.18 -72.66
CA GLU A 102 20.08 -38.13 -71.87
C GLU A 102 20.14 -39.12 -70.69
N ARG A 103 20.61 -40.35 -70.92
CA ARG A 103 20.79 -41.32 -69.82
C ARG A 103 21.84 -40.85 -68.81
N LEU A 104 22.94 -40.25 -69.25
CA LEU A 104 23.98 -39.72 -68.34
C LEU A 104 23.46 -38.53 -67.52
N GLN A 105 22.65 -37.66 -68.12
CA GLN A 105 21.97 -36.57 -67.42
C GLN A 105 21.02 -37.14 -66.34
N LEU A 106 20.11 -38.06 -66.71
CA LEU A 106 19.18 -38.69 -65.78
C LEU A 106 19.91 -39.47 -64.66
N GLU A 107 21.00 -40.18 -64.98
CA GLU A 107 21.87 -40.84 -63.99
C GLU A 107 22.59 -39.87 -63.04
N THR A 108 22.72 -38.59 -63.41
CA THR A 108 23.35 -37.54 -62.59
C THR A 108 22.30 -36.83 -61.74
N GLU A 109 21.13 -36.51 -62.32
CA GLU A 109 19.98 -35.98 -61.61
C GLU A 109 19.50 -36.94 -60.51
N LEU A 110 19.42 -38.25 -60.78
CA LEU A 110 19.10 -39.26 -59.76
C LEU A 110 20.10 -39.29 -58.59
N LYS A 111 21.39 -39.07 -58.86
CA LYS A 111 22.43 -39.01 -57.80
C LYS A 111 22.30 -37.74 -56.97
N ASN A 112 22.02 -36.60 -57.60
CA ASN A 112 21.77 -35.34 -56.90
C ASN A 112 20.53 -35.44 -56.01
N ILE A 113 19.41 -35.93 -56.54
CA ILE A 113 18.16 -36.15 -55.78
C ILE A 113 18.40 -37.13 -54.62
N SER A 114 19.20 -38.19 -54.81
CA SER A 114 19.54 -39.13 -53.74
C SER A 114 20.37 -38.48 -52.62
N LEU A 115 21.32 -37.59 -52.98
CA LEU A 115 22.12 -36.82 -52.02
C LEU A 115 21.26 -35.81 -51.24
N GLU A 116 20.34 -35.13 -51.92
CA GLU A 116 19.38 -34.20 -51.31
C GLU A 116 18.40 -34.93 -50.38
N LEU A 117 17.95 -36.14 -50.74
CA LEU A 117 17.15 -37.00 -49.88
C LEU A 117 17.91 -37.39 -48.60
N GLU A 118 19.17 -37.85 -48.70
CA GLU A 118 19.97 -38.20 -47.51
C GLU A 118 20.23 -36.96 -46.63
N ASN A 119 20.50 -35.80 -47.23
CA ASN A 119 20.70 -34.55 -46.51
C ASN A 119 19.43 -34.06 -45.79
N THR A 120 18.26 -34.19 -46.43
CA THR A 120 16.97 -33.82 -45.82
C THR A 120 16.54 -34.80 -44.75
N GLU A 121 16.73 -36.11 -44.93
CA GLU A 121 16.55 -37.12 -43.86
C GLU A 121 17.44 -36.85 -42.65
N ARG A 122 18.71 -36.49 -42.85
CA ARG A 122 19.64 -36.18 -41.75
C ARG A 122 19.18 -34.95 -40.98
N LYS A 123 18.80 -33.89 -41.69
CA LYS A 123 18.27 -32.65 -41.10
C LYS A 123 16.92 -32.85 -40.41
N GLN A 124 16.07 -33.74 -40.91
CA GLN A 124 14.83 -34.14 -40.22
C GLN A 124 15.16 -34.79 -38.86
N LYS A 125 16.08 -35.76 -38.82
CA LYS A 125 16.48 -36.45 -37.59
C LYS A 125 17.11 -35.50 -36.56
N GLU A 126 17.90 -34.52 -37.02
CA GLU A 126 18.44 -33.43 -36.19
C GLU A 126 17.33 -32.55 -35.60
N LEU A 127 16.34 -32.16 -36.40
CA LEU A 127 15.18 -31.36 -35.96
C LEU A 127 14.26 -32.13 -35.01
N GLU A 128 14.04 -33.43 -35.24
CA GLU A 128 13.28 -34.31 -34.34
C GLU A 128 13.95 -34.42 -32.97
N GLN A 129 15.26 -34.63 -32.92
CA GLN A 129 16.04 -34.64 -31.67
C GLN A 129 15.98 -33.29 -30.95
N MET A 130 16.14 -32.18 -31.67
CA MET A 130 16.05 -30.85 -31.07
C MET A 130 14.64 -30.52 -30.56
N ASN A 131 13.59 -30.98 -31.25
CA ASN A 131 12.20 -30.81 -30.82
C ASN A 131 11.89 -31.61 -29.54
N ILE A 132 12.39 -32.86 -29.43
CA ILE A 132 12.28 -33.66 -28.20
C ILE A 132 13.00 -32.97 -27.03
N PHE A 133 14.21 -32.46 -27.25
CA PHE A 133 14.97 -31.73 -26.24
C PHE A 133 14.26 -30.44 -25.79
N LEU A 134 13.75 -29.65 -26.74
CA LEU A 134 13.01 -28.42 -26.44
C LEU A 134 11.68 -28.70 -25.74
N SER A 135 11.00 -29.82 -26.05
CA SER A 135 9.79 -30.25 -25.34
C SER A 135 10.09 -30.57 -23.87
N GLN A 136 11.14 -31.34 -23.59
CA GLN A 136 11.59 -31.67 -22.22
C GLN A 136 12.06 -30.43 -21.46
N GLN A 137 12.72 -29.49 -22.15
CA GLN A 137 13.08 -28.19 -21.57
C GLN A 137 11.84 -27.34 -21.27
N GLY A 138 10.81 -27.42 -22.11
CA GLY A 138 9.50 -26.79 -21.90
C GLY A 138 8.77 -27.35 -20.68
N GLU A 139 8.66 -28.68 -20.56
CA GLU A 139 8.07 -29.36 -19.40
C GLU A 139 8.80 -28.98 -18.09
N THR A 140 10.13 -29.10 -18.06
CA THR A 140 10.92 -28.77 -16.85
C THR A 140 10.97 -27.28 -16.52
N LEU A 141 10.66 -26.39 -17.48
CA LEU A 141 10.45 -24.96 -17.23
C LEU A 141 9.02 -24.68 -16.73
N TRP A 142 8.03 -25.41 -17.25
CA TRP A 142 6.64 -25.34 -16.81
C TRP A 142 6.45 -25.83 -15.37
N ASP A 143 7.07 -26.94 -14.99
CA ASP A 143 7.05 -27.45 -13.61
C ASP A 143 7.62 -26.43 -12.62
N LYS A 144 8.75 -25.78 -12.97
CA LYS A 144 9.34 -24.70 -12.16
C LYS A 144 8.47 -23.45 -12.11
N HIS A 145 7.78 -23.12 -13.21
CA HIS A 145 6.83 -22.02 -13.23
C HIS A 145 5.63 -22.31 -12.31
N GLN A 146 5.09 -23.53 -12.36
CA GLN A 146 4.01 -23.98 -11.48
C GLN A 146 4.44 -23.98 -10.02
N GLU A 147 5.63 -24.50 -9.68
CA GLU A 147 6.19 -24.45 -8.32
C GLU A 147 6.34 -23.01 -7.82
N ALA A 148 6.84 -22.09 -8.66
CA ALA A 148 6.95 -20.67 -8.33
C ALA A 148 5.58 -19.99 -8.14
N VAL A 149 4.58 -20.34 -8.94
CA VAL A 149 3.19 -19.85 -8.82
C VAL A 149 2.55 -20.38 -7.53
N ASP A 150 2.73 -21.65 -7.19
CA ASP A 150 2.19 -22.24 -5.96
C ASP A 150 2.89 -21.70 -4.70
N LEU A 151 4.20 -21.45 -4.76
CA LEU A 151 4.92 -20.75 -3.70
C LEU A 151 4.42 -19.30 -3.54
N LEU A 152 4.20 -18.57 -4.63
CA LEU A 152 3.63 -17.22 -4.60
C LEU A 152 2.21 -17.21 -4.03
N ASN A 153 1.37 -18.19 -4.41
CA ASN A 153 0.03 -18.36 -3.88
C ASN A 153 0.04 -18.64 -2.36
N GLN A 154 0.96 -19.48 -1.87
CA GLN A 154 1.16 -19.72 -0.44
C GLN A 154 1.62 -18.45 0.29
N GLN A 155 2.55 -17.68 -0.27
CA GLN A 155 3.00 -16.41 0.31
C GLN A 155 1.86 -15.36 0.32
N MET A 156 1.06 -15.28 -0.73
CA MET A 156 -0.12 -14.39 -0.79
C MET A 156 -1.18 -14.79 0.24
N ALA A 157 -1.47 -16.08 0.39
CA ALA A 157 -2.39 -16.58 1.42
C ALA A 157 -1.88 -16.28 2.84
N GLY A 158 -0.58 -16.49 3.11
CA GLY A 158 0.06 -16.13 4.37
C GLY A 158 0.00 -14.62 4.66
N LYS A 159 0.28 -13.78 3.66
CA LYS A 159 0.19 -12.31 3.76
C LYS A 159 -1.25 -11.84 3.99
N ALA A 160 -2.23 -12.46 3.33
CA ALA A 160 -3.65 -12.16 3.54
C ALA A 160 -4.08 -12.54 4.97
N HIS A 161 -3.73 -13.73 5.45
CA HIS A 161 -4.00 -14.16 6.82
C HIS A 161 -3.34 -13.24 7.87
N GLN A 162 -2.07 -12.85 7.65
CA GLN A 162 -1.38 -11.91 8.52
C GLN A 162 -2.03 -10.51 8.50
N SER A 163 -2.51 -10.05 7.34
CA SER A 163 -3.26 -8.79 7.24
C SER A 163 -4.60 -8.84 7.97
N ILE A 164 -5.30 -9.98 7.95
CA ILE A 164 -6.52 -10.19 8.74
C ILE A 164 -6.20 -10.12 10.24
N LEU A 165 -5.14 -10.81 10.69
CA LEU A 165 -4.72 -10.77 12.10
C LEU A 165 -4.27 -9.37 12.56
N VAL A 166 -3.60 -8.61 11.71
CA VAL A 166 -3.24 -7.20 11.97
C VAL A 166 -4.49 -6.32 12.08
N ASN A 167 -5.48 -6.51 11.20
CA ASN A 167 -6.74 -5.75 11.27
C ASN A 167 -7.56 -6.13 12.51
N GLU A 168 -7.65 -7.42 12.87
CA GLU A 168 -8.30 -7.87 14.11
C GLU A 168 -7.64 -7.28 15.36
N THR A 169 -6.31 -7.31 15.43
CA THR A 169 -5.57 -6.77 16.58
C THR A 169 -5.61 -5.24 16.63
N HIS A 170 -5.67 -4.57 15.48
CA HIS A 170 -5.94 -3.13 15.41
C HIS A 170 -7.34 -2.79 15.93
N ASN A 171 -8.36 -3.55 15.54
CA ASN A 171 -9.74 -3.35 16.02
C ASN A 171 -9.86 -3.59 17.53
N LYS A 172 -9.33 -4.72 18.04
CA LYS A 172 -9.30 -5.04 19.48
C LYS A 172 -8.56 -3.98 20.30
N ARG A 173 -7.49 -3.39 19.75
CA ARG A 173 -6.80 -2.23 20.35
C ARG A 173 -7.69 -0.98 20.35
N LYS A 174 -8.36 -0.68 19.25
CA LYS A 174 -9.26 0.48 19.12
C LYS A 174 -10.47 0.37 20.06
N GLU A 175 -11.08 -0.81 20.17
CA GLU A 175 -12.14 -1.11 21.14
C GLU A 175 -11.67 -0.88 22.60
N ALA A 176 -10.44 -1.29 22.93
CA ALA A 176 -9.85 -1.04 24.24
C ALA A 176 -9.52 0.44 24.48
N GLU A 177 -9.07 1.18 23.46
CA GLU A 177 -8.83 2.63 23.54
C GLU A 177 -10.14 3.42 23.71
N GLU A 178 -11.21 3.04 23.00
CA GLU A 178 -12.55 3.61 23.15
C GLU A 178 -13.13 3.32 24.55
N ALA A 179 -12.96 2.10 25.08
CA ALA A 179 -13.36 1.77 26.44
C ALA A 179 -12.56 2.53 27.51
N VAL A 180 -11.26 2.77 27.30
CA VAL A 180 -10.44 3.59 28.21
C VAL A 180 -10.94 5.04 28.25
N VAL A 181 -11.30 5.63 27.11
CA VAL A 181 -11.92 6.96 27.06
C VAL A 181 -13.29 6.97 27.75
N GLU A 182 -14.11 5.93 27.55
CA GLU A 182 -15.41 5.78 28.26
C GLU A 182 -15.24 5.72 29.79
N TYR A 183 -14.20 5.03 30.29
CA TYR A 183 -13.88 4.99 31.71
C TYR A 183 -13.26 6.30 32.23
N GLN A 184 -12.48 7.02 31.41
CA GLN A 184 -11.96 8.35 31.75
C GLN A 184 -13.11 9.34 31.93
N ASN A 185 -14.00 9.45 30.95
CA ASN A 185 -15.18 10.33 31.01
C ASN A 185 -16.03 10.02 32.24
N ARG A 186 -16.35 8.74 32.51
CA ARG A 186 -17.08 8.34 33.74
C ARG A 186 -16.37 8.72 35.04
N THR A 187 -15.04 8.78 35.04
CA THR A 187 -14.25 9.18 36.22
C THR A 187 -14.29 10.69 36.42
N GLU A 188 -14.32 11.47 35.33
CA GLU A 188 -14.51 12.92 35.35
C GLU A 188 -15.95 13.29 35.76
N ASP A 189 -16.97 12.61 35.21
CA ASP A 189 -18.38 12.74 35.62
C ASP A 189 -18.55 12.51 37.13
N LEU A 190 -17.99 11.39 37.65
CA LEU A 190 -18.03 11.04 39.07
C LEU A 190 -17.27 12.06 39.95
N ALA A 191 -16.19 12.66 39.46
CA ALA A 191 -15.45 13.68 40.18
C ALA A 191 -16.25 15.00 40.25
N GLU A 192 -16.89 15.40 39.15
CA GLU A 192 -17.75 16.59 39.11
C GLU A 192 -18.97 16.42 40.04
N ASP A 193 -19.61 15.25 40.05
CA ASP A 193 -20.71 14.95 40.96
C ASP A 193 -20.29 14.89 42.42
N MET A 194 -19.11 14.32 42.75
CA MET A 194 -18.56 14.38 44.10
C MET A 194 -18.28 15.81 44.58
N ASP A 195 -17.80 16.70 43.70
CA ASP A 195 -17.58 18.11 44.08
C ASP A 195 -18.88 18.92 44.13
N LYS A 196 -19.92 18.59 43.34
CA LYS A 196 -21.28 19.12 43.53
C LYS A 196 -21.86 18.71 44.89
N GLU A 197 -21.77 17.44 45.26
CA GLU A 197 -22.22 16.97 46.58
C GLU A 197 -21.49 17.72 47.71
N ARG A 198 -20.17 17.89 47.61
CA ARG A 198 -19.37 18.65 48.58
C ARG A 198 -19.80 20.12 48.70
N GLN A 199 -20.11 20.77 47.58
CA GLN A 199 -20.64 22.14 47.59
C GLN A 199 -22.00 22.18 48.32
N GLN A 200 -22.93 21.29 47.96
CA GLN A 200 -24.25 21.21 48.61
C GLN A 200 -24.15 20.90 50.12
N PHE A 201 -23.28 19.97 50.53
CA PHE A 201 -23.02 19.69 51.95
C PHE A 201 -22.43 20.90 52.68
N THR A 202 -21.59 21.71 52.01
CA THR A 202 -21.03 22.93 52.59
C THR A 202 -22.12 23.99 52.75
N GLU A 203 -22.91 24.27 51.71
CA GLU A 203 -24.04 25.21 51.77
C GLU A 203 -25.06 24.84 52.85
N VAL A 204 -25.44 23.57 52.96
CA VAL A 204 -26.36 23.08 54.02
C VAL A 204 -25.74 23.23 55.41
N THR A 205 -24.43 23.02 55.55
CA THR A 205 -23.73 23.22 56.84
C THR A 205 -23.68 24.70 57.23
N GLU A 206 -23.46 25.60 56.28
CA GLU A 206 -23.50 27.05 56.51
C GLU A 206 -24.91 27.53 56.86
N GLN A 207 -25.95 27.05 56.15
CA GLN A 207 -27.36 27.35 56.45
C GLN A 207 -27.75 26.88 57.85
N LEU A 208 -27.45 25.64 58.22
CA LEU A 208 -27.71 25.12 59.58
C LEU A 208 -26.94 25.91 60.65
N THR A 209 -25.71 26.33 60.36
CA THR A 209 -24.92 27.17 61.27
C THR A 209 -25.57 28.54 61.46
N ALA A 210 -26.07 29.16 60.37
CA ALA A 210 -26.81 30.41 60.42
C ALA A 210 -28.10 30.26 61.26
N GLU A 211 -28.91 29.21 61.04
CA GLU A 211 -30.11 28.95 61.84
C GLU A 211 -29.80 28.74 63.33
N ILE A 212 -28.71 28.04 63.66
CA ILE A 212 -28.24 27.87 65.04
C ILE A 212 -27.88 29.23 65.67
N THR A 213 -27.13 30.09 64.96
CA THR A 213 -26.82 31.43 65.50
C THR A 213 -28.05 32.32 65.66
N GLU A 214 -29.01 32.22 64.74
CA GLU A 214 -30.23 33.03 64.80
C GLU A 214 -31.19 32.55 65.90
N THR A 215 -31.29 31.24 66.13
CA THR A 215 -32.08 30.66 67.22
C THR A 215 -31.45 30.94 68.59
N LEU A 216 -30.13 30.88 68.74
CA LEU A 216 -29.43 31.35 69.95
C LEU A 216 -29.76 32.82 70.24
N ARG A 217 -29.59 33.72 69.25
CA ARG A 217 -29.92 35.15 69.38
C ARG A 217 -31.40 35.39 69.71
N LYS A 218 -32.32 34.60 69.15
CA LYS A 218 -33.76 34.63 69.49
C LYS A 218 -34.00 34.24 70.95
N THR A 219 -33.28 33.26 71.48
CA THR A 219 -33.37 32.83 72.88
C THR A 219 -32.84 33.89 73.83
N GLU A 220 -31.66 34.48 73.58
CA GLU A 220 -31.08 35.57 74.40
C GLU A 220 -32.04 36.77 74.52
N VAL A 221 -32.63 37.20 73.40
CA VAL A 221 -33.61 38.30 73.36
C VAL A 221 -34.89 37.95 74.12
N GLN A 222 -35.31 36.68 74.11
CA GLN A 222 -36.48 36.22 74.85
C GLN A 222 -36.19 36.15 76.36
N ASP A 223 -35.00 35.73 76.77
CA ASP A 223 -34.63 35.68 78.19
C ASP A 223 -34.42 37.06 78.81
N ALA A 224 -33.87 38.03 78.06
CA ALA A 224 -33.88 39.43 78.45
C ALA A 224 -35.31 39.94 78.69
N ARG A 225 -36.24 39.68 77.76
CA ARG A 225 -37.67 40.01 77.92
C ARG A 225 -38.34 39.27 79.07
N ASN A 226 -37.93 38.05 79.38
CA ASN A 226 -38.44 37.29 80.52
C ASN A 226 -37.97 37.91 81.85
N ALA A 227 -36.73 38.40 81.92
CA ALA A 227 -36.21 39.13 83.08
C ALA A 227 -36.98 40.46 83.30
N GLU A 228 -37.20 41.25 82.25
CA GLU A 228 -38.03 42.47 82.32
C GLU A 228 -39.46 42.17 82.80
N LYS A 229 -40.11 41.15 82.22
CA LYS A 229 -41.46 40.71 82.63
C LYS A 229 -41.49 40.28 84.10
N LYS A 230 -40.44 39.64 84.61
CA LYS A 230 -40.34 39.23 86.02
C LYS A 230 -40.30 40.44 86.97
N ILE A 231 -39.60 41.51 86.59
CA ILE A 231 -39.56 42.79 87.32
C ILE A 231 -40.91 43.53 87.20
N TYR A 232 -41.54 43.50 86.03
CA TYR A 232 -42.88 44.08 85.85
C TYR A 232 -43.94 43.36 86.69
N LEU A 233 -43.89 42.02 86.75
CA LEU A 233 -44.86 41.20 87.49
C LEU A 233 -44.75 41.37 89.01
N SER A 234 -43.56 41.55 89.59
CA SER A 234 -43.45 41.87 91.02
C SER A 234 -44.08 43.23 91.34
N LYS A 235 -43.80 44.25 90.52
CA LYS A 235 -44.39 45.59 90.65
C LYS A 235 -45.91 45.58 90.47
N ARG A 236 -46.43 44.77 89.53
CA ARG A 236 -47.88 44.60 89.30
C ARG A 236 -48.58 43.86 90.44
N LYS A 237 -47.93 42.89 91.09
CA LYS A 237 -48.49 42.17 92.25
C LYS A 237 -48.74 43.09 93.46
N SER A 238 -47.85 44.06 93.71
CA SER A 238 -48.07 45.07 94.77
C SER A 238 -49.36 45.87 94.50
N VAL A 239 -49.53 46.39 93.29
CA VAL A 239 -50.70 47.19 92.90
C VAL A 239 -51.99 46.36 92.87
N LEU A 240 -51.91 45.04 92.65
CA LEU A 240 -53.09 44.17 92.65
C LEU A 240 -53.68 44.02 94.07
N PHE A 241 -52.83 43.93 95.09
CA PHE A 241 -53.24 43.89 96.50
C PHE A 241 -54.03 45.16 96.89
N ASP A 242 -53.49 46.33 96.57
CA ASP A 242 -54.10 47.66 96.82
C ASP A 242 -55.43 47.88 96.07
N VAL A 243 -55.75 47.03 95.09
CA VAL A 243 -56.95 47.07 94.25
C VAL A 243 -57.97 46.01 94.66
N GLU A 244 -57.55 44.82 95.11
CA GLU A 244 -58.47 43.79 95.63
C GLU A 244 -59.19 44.25 96.91
N GLU A 245 -58.50 44.98 97.79
CA GLU A 245 -59.11 45.60 98.99
C GLU A 245 -60.24 46.58 98.61
N LYS A 246 -60.02 47.43 97.60
CA LYS A 246 -61.01 48.39 97.09
C LYS A 246 -62.12 47.72 96.28
N MET A 247 -61.80 46.68 95.51
CA MET A 247 -62.77 45.96 94.69
C MET A 247 -63.80 45.22 95.55
N ASN A 248 -63.45 44.73 96.74
CA ASN A 248 -64.41 44.13 97.66
C ASN A 248 -65.45 45.14 98.18
N MET A 249 -65.05 46.38 98.49
CA MET A 249 -65.97 47.44 98.94
C MET A 249 -67.01 47.81 97.86
N GLU A 250 -66.61 47.95 96.59
CA GLU A 250 -67.56 48.28 95.50
C GLU A 250 -68.44 47.09 95.05
N LYS A 251 -68.07 45.86 95.42
CA LYS A 251 -68.83 44.65 95.07
C LYS A 251 -70.18 44.57 95.77
N GLU A 252 -70.27 45.15 96.97
CA GLU A 252 -71.53 45.29 97.71
C GLU A 252 -72.46 46.31 97.02
N ASN A 253 -71.93 47.48 96.64
CA ASN A 253 -72.67 48.53 95.92
C ASN A 253 -73.31 48.03 94.61
N ILE A 254 -72.56 47.28 93.78
CA ILE A 254 -73.03 46.81 92.47
C ILE A 254 -74.24 45.86 92.57
N SER A 255 -74.38 45.13 93.67
CA SER A 255 -75.52 44.22 93.90
C SER A 255 -76.86 44.95 94.00
N SER A 256 -76.86 46.22 94.44
CA SER A 256 -78.06 47.08 94.52
C SER A 256 -78.61 47.49 93.14
N ILE A 257 -77.72 47.74 92.18
CA ILE A 257 -78.10 48.35 90.88
C ILE A 257 -78.72 47.31 89.91
N LYS A 258 -78.29 46.05 90.00
CA LYS A 258 -78.63 44.99 89.03
C LYS A 258 -80.14 44.72 88.89
N GLY A 259 -80.94 45.01 89.92
CA GLY A 259 -82.40 44.83 89.90
C GLY A 259 -83.16 45.69 88.89
N LYS A 260 -82.57 46.79 88.38
CA LYS A 260 -83.26 47.76 87.51
C LYS A 260 -83.16 47.48 86.01
N MET A 261 -82.30 46.56 85.57
CA MET A 261 -81.98 46.36 84.14
C MET A 261 -82.96 45.41 83.40
N LEU A 262 -83.74 44.61 84.13
CA LEU A 262 -84.52 43.48 83.59
C LEU A 262 -85.76 43.82 82.74
N LEU A 263 -86.03 45.10 82.46
CA LEU A 263 -87.29 45.57 81.87
C LEU A 263 -87.23 46.07 80.41
N LEU A 264 -86.04 46.19 79.78
CA LEU A 264 -85.89 46.99 78.56
C LEU A 264 -85.55 46.24 77.24
N GLN A 265 -85.14 44.97 77.28
CA GLN A 265 -84.49 44.33 76.11
C GLN A 265 -85.44 43.54 75.16
N ALA A 266 -86.76 43.71 75.28
CA ALA A 266 -87.74 42.79 74.69
C ALA A 266 -88.30 43.14 73.28
N SER A 267 -87.87 44.23 72.62
CA SER A 267 -88.68 44.88 71.57
C SER A 267 -88.13 44.96 70.12
N HIS A 268 -86.83 44.73 69.86
CA HIS A 268 -86.18 45.33 68.68
C HIS A 268 -86.07 44.46 67.39
N GLY A 269 -86.29 43.14 67.45
CA GLY A 269 -85.61 42.18 66.54
C GLY A 269 -86.20 41.84 65.16
N ARG A 270 -87.16 42.58 64.57
CA ARG A 270 -88.05 42.00 63.51
C ARG A 270 -88.04 42.56 62.07
N LEU A 271 -87.19 43.51 61.67
CA LEU A 271 -87.50 44.38 60.51
C LEU A 271 -86.66 44.28 59.21
N THR A 272 -85.40 43.80 59.22
CA THR A 272 -84.44 44.14 58.13
C THR A 272 -84.15 42.98 57.16
N ASN A 273 -84.95 42.82 56.10
CA ASN A 273 -84.79 41.69 55.16
C ASN A 273 -85.34 41.97 53.74
N LYS A 274 -84.78 42.94 52.98
CA LYS A 274 -85.33 43.34 51.65
C LYS A 274 -84.38 44.11 50.70
N LEU A 275 -83.16 43.62 50.42
CA LEU A 275 -82.26 44.27 49.44
C LEU A 275 -81.50 43.26 48.54
N ASP A 276 -81.10 43.75 47.37
CA ASP A 276 -80.09 43.25 46.42
C ASP A 276 -80.19 41.80 45.89
N ILE A 277 -80.92 41.70 44.78
CA ILE A 277 -80.91 40.60 43.79
C ILE A 277 -80.39 41.16 42.44
N GLN A 278 -79.67 40.33 41.66
CA GLN A 278 -79.30 40.49 40.22
C GLN A 278 -78.26 41.55 39.75
N LYS A 279 -77.21 41.09 39.04
CA LYS A 279 -76.47 41.81 37.96
C LYS A 279 -75.72 40.82 37.01
N LYS A 280 -75.52 41.21 35.74
CA LYS A 280 -75.07 40.39 34.57
C LYS A 280 -73.52 40.36 34.39
N GLN A 281 -72.81 39.41 33.74
CA GLN A 281 -73.06 38.35 32.70
C GLN A 281 -72.84 38.76 31.21
N SER A 282 -71.81 38.18 30.56
CA SER A 282 -71.39 38.24 29.13
C SER A 282 -70.13 37.35 28.93
N LEU A 283 -69.56 36.96 27.76
CA LEU A 283 -70.00 36.60 26.38
C LEU A 283 -68.75 36.09 25.60
N GLU A 284 -68.85 35.17 24.61
CA GLU A 284 -67.67 34.42 24.09
C GLU A 284 -67.78 33.92 22.60
N THR A 285 -66.62 33.58 21.97
CA THR A 285 -66.37 32.80 20.70
C THR A 285 -66.44 33.47 19.30
N SER A 286 -65.55 33.06 18.36
CA SER A 286 -65.56 33.41 16.90
C SER A 286 -64.58 32.57 16.00
N ASN A 287 -64.89 32.48 14.69
CA ASN A 287 -64.09 32.11 13.49
C ASN A 287 -63.60 30.65 13.15
N LYS A 288 -63.96 30.19 11.92
CA LYS A 288 -63.26 29.18 11.07
C LYS A 288 -63.90 29.07 9.64
N ILE A 289 -63.10 29.14 8.56
CA ILE A 289 -63.47 28.99 7.11
C ILE A 289 -62.28 28.35 6.35
N ASP A 290 -62.49 27.64 5.20
CA ASP A 290 -61.57 27.53 4.02
C ASP A 290 -61.69 26.25 3.13
N ILE A 291 -62.52 25.24 3.45
CA ILE A 291 -62.15 23.85 3.12
C ILE A 291 -62.63 23.25 1.75
N LEU A 292 -63.63 23.79 1.02
CA LEU A 292 -64.29 23.05 -0.10
C LEU A 292 -64.73 23.87 -1.33
N GLU A 293 -64.15 23.61 -2.52
CA GLU A 293 -64.65 24.14 -3.83
C GLU A 293 -64.52 23.22 -5.08
N LEU A 294 -63.77 22.10 -5.04
CA LEU A 294 -63.29 21.43 -6.28
C LEU A 294 -64.16 20.23 -6.76
N ARG A 295 -65.14 20.45 -7.67
CA ARG A 295 -66.15 19.40 -8.02
C ARG A 295 -66.71 19.36 -9.47
N MET A 296 -65.94 19.71 -10.50
CA MET A 296 -66.46 20.15 -11.83
C MET A 296 -66.07 19.28 -13.07
N ALA A 297 -66.51 18.02 -13.22
CA ALA A 297 -66.03 17.13 -14.31
C ALA A 297 -67.08 16.18 -14.95
N ASN A 298 -67.93 16.62 -15.90
CA ASN A 298 -68.94 15.72 -16.51
C ASN A 298 -69.67 16.16 -17.85
N LYS A 299 -69.02 16.22 -19.04
CA LYS A 299 -69.68 16.19 -20.39
C LYS A 299 -68.70 15.80 -21.53
N LYS A 300 -68.98 14.77 -22.38
CA LYS A 300 -68.09 14.41 -23.53
C LYS A 300 -68.62 13.52 -24.69
N GLU A 301 -69.94 13.40 -24.95
CA GLU A 301 -70.49 12.35 -25.85
C GLU A 301 -71.56 12.88 -26.84
N ASN A 302 -71.45 12.60 -28.17
CA ASN A 302 -72.55 12.87 -29.14
C ASN A 302 -72.45 12.28 -30.58
N PHE A 303 -71.35 12.48 -31.32
CA PHE A 303 -71.34 12.42 -32.80
C PHE A 303 -70.96 11.05 -33.42
N TYR A 304 -71.66 10.63 -34.49
CA TYR A 304 -71.23 9.50 -35.37
C TYR A 304 -71.88 9.38 -36.78
N ASN A 305 -73.13 9.81 -37.03
CA ASN A 305 -73.97 9.23 -38.11
C ASN A 305 -74.28 10.13 -39.34
N GLN A 306 -73.61 10.03 -40.51
CA GLN A 306 -74.12 10.74 -41.73
C GLN A 306 -73.68 10.38 -43.19
N SER A 307 -72.80 9.40 -43.50
CA SER A 307 -71.94 9.48 -44.72
C SER A 307 -72.07 8.41 -45.85
N LYS A 308 -73.25 7.90 -46.24
CA LYS A 308 -73.34 6.71 -47.14
C LYS A 308 -74.47 6.71 -48.19
N SER A 309 -74.30 7.29 -49.40
CA SER A 309 -75.40 7.32 -50.41
C SER A 309 -75.11 7.60 -51.92
N LEU A 310 -73.87 7.70 -52.45
CA LEU A 310 -73.61 8.27 -53.80
C LEU A 310 -72.84 7.35 -54.77
N GLU A 311 -73.49 6.33 -55.35
CA GLU A 311 -72.76 5.23 -56.05
C GLU A 311 -73.55 4.57 -57.23
N GLY A 312 -74.23 5.38 -58.07
CA GLY A 312 -75.31 4.90 -58.97
C GLY A 312 -75.05 4.74 -60.48
N GLU A 313 -74.73 5.82 -61.21
CA GLU A 313 -75.22 5.96 -62.61
C GLU A 313 -74.19 5.80 -63.77
N ILE A 314 -72.89 5.63 -63.49
CA ILE A 314 -71.83 5.90 -64.49
C ILE A 314 -71.65 4.78 -65.57
N SER A 315 -72.10 3.56 -65.30
CA SER A 315 -71.64 2.31 -65.95
C SER A 315 -72.11 1.99 -67.39
N LYS A 316 -72.30 2.98 -68.29
CA LYS A 316 -72.94 2.73 -69.62
C LYS A 316 -72.40 3.45 -70.86
N LEU A 317 -71.28 4.18 -70.80
CA LEU A 317 -70.75 4.91 -71.97
C LEU A 317 -69.41 4.40 -72.52
N ASP A 318 -68.79 3.39 -71.91
CA ASP A 318 -67.42 2.99 -72.22
C ASP A 318 -67.30 2.14 -73.51
N GLU A 319 -68.07 1.05 -73.60
CA GLU A 319 -67.80 -0.13 -74.47
C GLU A 319 -67.65 0.11 -75.99
N GLN A 320 -68.00 1.28 -76.52
CA GLN A 320 -67.89 1.60 -77.96
C GLN A 320 -66.72 2.54 -78.31
N LYS A 321 -66.03 3.09 -77.30
CA LYS A 321 -64.84 3.94 -77.47
C LYS A 321 -63.56 3.12 -77.61
N ASP A 322 -63.48 2.03 -76.84
CA ASP A 322 -62.28 1.23 -76.62
C ASP A 322 -61.64 0.66 -77.90
N ALA A 323 -62.45 0.14 -78.82
CA ALA A 323 -61.95 -0.64 -79.96
C ALA A 323 -61.08 0.16 -80.96
N ALA A 324 -61.32 1.47 -81.09
CA ALA A 324 -60.53 2.35 -81.96
C ALA A 324 -59.34 2.98 -81.23
N GLU A 325 -59.50 3.29 -79.93
CA GLU A 325 -58.38 3.76 -79.10
C GLU A 325 -57.31 2.69 -78.96
N MET A 326 -57.67 1.42 -78.73
CA MET A 326 -56.73 0.30 -78.54
C MET A 326 -55.59 0.23 -79.58
N LEU A 327 -55.85 0.52 -80.86
CA LEU A 327 -54.81 0.46 -81.89
C LEU A 327 -53.88 1.69 -81.86
N HIS A 328 -54.44 2.88 -81.63
CA HIS A 328 -53.65 4.12 -81.49
C HIS A 328 -52.88 4.12 -80.17
N GLU A 329 -53.51 3.66 -79.08
CA GLU A 329 -52.87 3.42 -77.79
C GLU A 329 -51.69 2.45 -77.92
N SER A 330 -51.82 1.36 -78.68
CA SER A 330 -50.73 0.39 -78.84
C SER A 330 -49.46 1.04 -79.41
N LEU A 331 -49.60 1.82 -80.48
CA LEU A 331 -48.46 2.51 -81.11
C LEU A 331 -47.93 3.67 -80.23
N THR A 332 -48.82 4.44 -79.61
CA THR A 332 -48.44 5.51 -78.67
C THR A 332 -47.76 4.95 -77.41
N LYS A 333 -48.22 3.81 -76.88
CA LYS A 333 -47.57 3.08 -75.77
C LYS A 333 -46.16 2.71 -76.17
N GLN A 334 -45.94 2.03 -77.30
CA GLN A 334 -44.58 1.64 -77.71
C GLN A 334 -43.63 2.83 -77.87
N HIS A 335 -44.09 3.94 -78.46
CA HIS A 335 -43.23 5.12 -78.64
C HIS A 335 -42.98 5.87 -77.31
N LYS A 336 -43.97 5.90 -76.41
CA LYS A 336 -43.86 6.46 -75.05
C LYS A 336 -42.96 5.61 -74.17
N ASP A 337 -43.10 4.28 -74.19
CA ASP A 337 -42.24 3.32 -73.50
C ASP A 337 -40.78 3.52 -73.87
N LEU A 338 -40.48 3.63 -75.16
CA LEU A 338 -39.10 3.78 -75.63
C LEU A 338 -38.50 5.13 -75.20
N LYS A 339 -39.31 6.19 -75.23
CA LYS A 339 -38.92 7.51 -74.72
C LYS A 339 -38.70 7.50 -73.20
N GLN A 340 -39.62 6.93 -72.43
CA GLN A 340 -39.49 6.80 -70.97
C GLN A 340 -38.30 5.94 -70.56
N LYS A 341 -37.95 4.90 -71.33
CA LYS A 341 -36.73 4.09 -71.09
C LYS A 341 -35.45 4.89 -71.33
N TYR A 342 -35.44 5.83 -72.27
CA TYR A 342 -34.30 6.72 -72.51
C TYR A 342 -34.20 7.83 -71.44
N GLU A 343 -35.34 8.47 -71.09
CA GLU A 343 -35.39 9.49 -70.04
C GLU A 343 -35.01 8.89 -68.67
N ALA A 344 -35.51 7.71 -68.31
CA ALA A 344 -35.14 7.01 -67.07
C ALA A 344 -33.67 6.58 -67.03
N ALA A 345 -33.05 6.25 -68.19
CA ALA A 345 -31.62 5.98 -68.25
C ALA A 345 -30.78 7.24 -68.01
N SER A 346 -31.17 8.37 -68.61
CA SER A 346 -30.52 9.67 -68.36
C SER A 346 -30.67 10.12 -66.90
N GLU A 347 -31.85 9.95 -66.30
CA GLU A 347 -32.09 10.24 -64.88
C GLU A 347 -31.32 9.31 -63.94
N GLU A 348 -31.06 8.06 -64.34
CA GLU A 348 -30.16 7.15 -63.61
C GLU A 348 -28.72 7.65 -63.69
N GLU A 349 -28.21 7.97 -64.89
CA GLU A 349 -26.84 8.48 -65.05
C GLU A 349 -26.59 9.76 -64.26
N ASP A 350 -27.50 10.74 -64.32
CA ASP A 350 -27.41 11.98 -63.52
C ASP A 350 -27.44 11.69 -62.00
N ARG A 351 -28.24 10.72 -61.55
CA ARG A 351 -28.31 10.31 -60.14
C ARG A 351 -27.05 9.59 -59.69
N GLN A 352 -26.48 8.71 -60.53
CA GLN A 352 -25.19 8.08 -60.28
C GLN A 352 -24.05 9.12 -60.27
N HIS A 353 -24.11 10.14 -61.12
CA HIS A 353 -23.17 11.27 -61.08
C HIS A 353 -23.36 12.14 -59.83
N ALA A 354 -24.58 12.36 -59.35
CA ALA A 354 -24.84 13.01 -58.06
C ALA A 354 -24.25 12.21 -56.89
N MET A 355 -24.58 10.92 -56.77
CA MET A 355 -24.04 10.04 -55.72
C MET A 355 -22.51 9.97 -55.75
N LYS A 356 -21.86 9.98 -56.92
CA LYS A 356 -20.40 10.05 -57.04
C LYS A 356 -19.82 11.37 -56.52
N ARG A 357 -20.47 12.53 -56.78
CA ARG A 357 -20.05 13.82 -56.22
C ARG A 357 -20.24 13.85 -54.71
N ASP A 358 -21.40 13.41 -54.21
CA ASP A 358 -21.70 13.39 -52.79
C ASP A 358 -20.70 12.50 -52.03
N MET A 359 -20.44 11.28 -52.54
CA MET A 359 -19.43 10.37 -52.01
C MET A 359 -18.03 11.00 -52.00
N ALA A 360 -17.63 11.72 -53.06
CA ALA A 360 -16.36 12.45 -53.07
C ALA A 360 -16.29 13.53 -51.99
N THR A 361 -17.37 14.28 -51.72
CA THR A 361 -17.39 15.26 -50.62
C THR A 361 -17.39 14.63 -49.24
N ILE A 362 -17.95 13.42 -49.09
CA ILE A 362 -17.91 12.65 -47.83
C ILE A 362 -16.50 12.12 -47.60
N LEU A 363 -15.85 11.57 -48.63
CA LEU A 363 -14.46 11.12 -48.57
C LEU A 363 -13.51 12.27 -48.23
N GLU A 364 -13.62 13.43 -48.88
CA GLU A 364 -12.76 14.58 -48.58
C GLU A 364 -12.96 15.10 -47.15
N LYS A 365 -14.21 15.18 -46.66
CA LYS A 365 -14.47 15.52 -45.25
C LYS A 365 -13.88 14.49 -44.28
N SER A 366 -13.95 13.20 -44.61
CA SER A 366 -13.35 12.14 -43.79
C SER A 366 -11.82 12.21 -43.79
N ARG A 367 -11.23 12.65 -44.90
CA ARG A 367 -9.79 12.89 -45.06
C ARG A 367 -9.33 14.08 -44.23
N SER A 368 -9.97 15.26 -44.35
CA SER A 368 -9.60 16.43 -43.54
C SER A 368 -9.74 16.14 -42.04
N ALA A 369 -10.81 15.43 -41.64
CA ALA A 369 -10.98 14.98 -40.25
C ALA A 369 -9.89 13.99 -39.81
N LEU A 370 -9.36 13.14 -40.70
CA LEU A 370 -8.23 12.26 -40.39
C LEU A 370 -6.92 13.04 -40.24
N GLU A 371 -6.67 14.02 -41.11
CA GLU A 371 -5.50 14.91 -41.06
C GLU A 371 -5.51 15.76 -39.76
N GLU A 372 -6.67 16.31 -39.36
CA GLU A 372 -6.85 16.97 -38.04
C GLU A 372 -6.54 16.02 -36.86
N LYS A 373 -6.98 14.75 -36.93
CA LYS A 373 -6.68 13.76 -35.89
C LYS A 373 -5.20 13.37 -35.85
N GLN A 374 -4.51 13.36 -36.99
CA GLN A 374 -3.07 13.14 -37.04
C GLN A 374 -2.30 14.31 -36.42
N GLU A 375 -2.70 15.55 -36.68
CA GLU A 375 -2.08 16.73 -36.05
C GLU A 375 -2.31 16.75 -34.52
N LEU A 376 -3.52 16.42 -34.06
CA LEU A 376 -3.82 16.29 -32.62
C LEU A 376 -3.02 15.15 -31.97
N LEU A 377 -2.86 14.01 -32.65
CA LEU A 377 -2.00 12.91 -32.17
C LEU A 377 -0.52 13.29 -32.12
N ALA A 378 -0.04 14.16 -33.03
CA ALA A 378 1.33 14.68 -32.98
C ALA A 378 1.53 15.61 -31.77
N LYS A 379 0.58 16.51 -31.50
CA LYS A 379 0.60 17.40 -30.32
C LYS A 379 0.57 16.60 -29.01
N LEU A 380 -0.36 15.65 -28.88
CA LEU A 380 -0.45 14.77 -27.70
C LEU A 380 0.83 13.93 -27.48
N LYS A 381 1.53 13.53 -28.55
CA LYS A 381 2.84 12.85 -28.43
C LYS A 381 3.94 13.77 -27.92
N MET A 382 3.96 15.04 -28.33
CA MET A 382 4.90 16.03 -27.79
C MET A 382 4.59 16.31 -26.31
N GLU A 383 3.32 16.58 -25.98
CA GLU A 383 2.87 16.81 -24.60
C GLU A 383 3.20 15.61 -23.67
N LEU A 384 3.02 14.37 -24.15
CA LEU A 384 3.43 13.17 -23.41
C LEU A 384 4.95 13.13 -23.18
N SER A 385 5.77 13.41 -24.20
CA SER A 385 7.23 13.39 -24.07
C SER A 385 7.76 14.50 -23.16
N GLU A 386 7.13 15.69 -23.18
CA GLU A 386 7.43 16.78 -22.25
C GLU A 386 7.04 16.40 -20.81
N MET A 387 5.87 15.80 -20.61
CA MET A 387 5.39 15.30 -19.32
C MET A 387 6.25 14.15 -18.76
N GLU A 388 6.74 13.24 -19.61
CA GLU A 388 7.69 12.19 -19.23
C GLU A 388 9.03 12.80 -18.79
N CYS A 389 9.55 13.76 -19.55
CA CYS A 389 10.78 14.49 -19.24
C CYS A 389 10.67 15.30 -17.92
N ASP A 390 9.53 15.91 -17.64
CA ASP A 390 9.27 16.58 -16.36
C ASP A 390 9.05 15.59 -15.19
N ALA A 391 8.43 14.43 -15.44
CA ALA A 391 8.34 13.36 -14.45
C ALA A 391 9.73 12.80 -14.07
N GLU A 392 10.65 12.62 -15.03
CA GLU A 392 12.03 12.23 -14.76
C GLU A 392 12.79 13.27 -13.92
N LYS A 393 12.68 14.57 -14.26
CA LYS A 393 13.26 15.67 -13.46
C LYS A 393 12.72 15.69 -12.03
N LEU A 394 11.41 15.45 -11.87
CA LEU A 394 10.76 15.45 -10.56
C LEU A 394 11.13 14.22 -9.73
N LEU A 395 11.24 13.04 -10.35
CA LEU A 395 11.79 11.84 -9.72
C LEU A 395 13.23 12.06 -9.25
N GLU A 396 14.11 12.60 -10.10
CA GLU A 396 15.50 12.91 -9.73
C GLU A 396 15.58 13.93 -8.58
N SER A 397 14.73 14.97 -8.62
CA SER A 397 14.59 15.94 -7.51
C SER A 397 14.19 15.27 -6.20
N THR A 398 13.21 14.35 -6.22
CA THR A 398 12.85 13.57 -5.03
C THR A 398 13.95 12.60 -4.58
N ARG A 399 14.76 12.06 -5.50
CA ARG A 399 15.91 11.20 -5.18
C ARG A 399 17.02 11.99 -4.48
N ILE A 400 17.29 13.21 -4.93
CA ILE A 400 18.23 14.13 -4.28
C ILE A 400 17.72 14.53 -2.89
N ALA A 401 16.45 14.93 -2.77
CA ALA A 401 15.85 15.33 -1.50
C ALA A 401 15.79 14.19 -0.47
N THR A 402 15.44 12.97 -0.90
CA THR A 402 15.45 11.78 -0.02
C THR A 402 16.87 11.38 0.40
N GLY A 403 17.87 11.54 -0.49
CA GLY A 403 19.28 11.37 -0.16
C GLY A 403 19.78 12.37 0.90
N GLN A 404 19.40 13.65 0.78
CA GLN A 404 19.70 14.69 1.77
C GLN A 404 19.04 14.41 3.12
N LEU A 405 17.77 14.02 3.12
CA LEU A 405 17.05 13.62 4.34
C LEU A 405 17.67 12.38 5.01
N ALA A 406 18.13 11.40 4.23
CA ALA A 406 18.84 10.24 4.76
C ALA A 406 20.18 10.63 5.41
N ALA A 407 20.95 11.53 4.77
CA ALA A 407 22.20 12.04 5.33
C ALA A 407 21.98 12.75 6.68
N HIS A 408 20.98 13.63 6.77
CA HIS A 408 20.62 14.29 8.04
C HIS A 408 20.11 13.30 9.09
N VAL A 409 19.44 12.20 8.70
CA VAL A 409 19.02 11.15 9.64
C VAL A 409 20.23 10.42 10.24
N GLU A 410 21.28 10.14 9.47
CA GLU A 410 22.53 9.59 10.03
C GLU A 410 23.29 10.62 10.90
N GLU A 411 23.35 11.88 10.47
CA GLU A 411 23.90 12.99 11.27
C GLU A 411 23.19 13.12 12.64
N PHE A 412 21.85 13.05 12.67
CA PHE A 412 21.09 13.10 13.92
C PHE A 412 21.26 11.83 14.76
N LYS A 413 21.47 10.65 14.16
CA LYS A 413 21.81 9.42 14.90
C LYS A 413 23.18 9.51 15.57
N GLU A 414 24.19 10.04 14.87
CA GLU A 414 25.53 10.24 15.43
C GLU A 414 25.49 11.26 16.57
N ASN A 415 24.84 12.41 16.36
CA ASN A 415 24.64 13.42 17.41
C ASN A 415 23.90 12.84 18.63
N LEU A 416 22.87 12.00 18.42
CA LEU A 416 22.17 11.32 19.51
C LEU A 416 23.05 10.30 20.24
N ALA A 417 23.96 9.59 19.55
CA ALA A 417 24.93 8.70 20.17
C ALA A 417 25.94 9.49 21.04
N ASN A 418 26.46 10.60 20.50
CA ASN A 418 27.36 11.51 21.19
C ASN A 418 26.70 12.12 22.46
N GLU A 419 25.46 12.58 22.39
CA GLU A 419 24.73 13.07 23.58
C GLU A 419 24.40 11.96 24.59
N ARG A 420 24.11 10.74 24.15
CA ARG A 420 23.97 9.59 25.05
C ARG A 420 25.26 9.30 25.82
N GLN A 421 26.42 9.38 25.15
CA GLN A 421 27.73 9.21 25.78
C GLN A 421 28.07 10.34 26.75
N LYS A 422 27.83 11.61 26.38
CA LYS A 422 27.97 12.77 27.28
C LYS A 422 27.08 12.62 28.52
N ARG A 423 25.79 12.27 28.34
CA ARG A 423 24.84 12.04 29.43
C ARG A 423 25.30 10.92 30.36
N MET A 424 25.85 9.84 29.83
CA MET A 424 26.42 8.75 30.64
C MET A 424 27.61 9.24 31.48
N SER A 425 28.54 10.00 30.88
CA SER A 425 29.67 10.60 31.62
C SER A 425 29.23 11.58 32.71
N ILE A 426 28.20 12.39 32.44
CA ILE A 426 27.62 13.32 33.43
C ILE A 426 26.91 12.55 34.56
N GLN A 427 26.22 11.46 34.24
CA GLN A 427 25.55 10.61 35.24
C GLN A 427 26.56 9.91 36.16
N VAL A 428 27.66 9.37 35.62
CA VAL A 428 28.76 8.80 36.43
C VAL A 428 29.33 9.86 37.38
N LYS A 429 29.67 11.06 36.88
CA LYS A 429 30.17 12.17 37.71
C LYS A 429 29.18 12.63 38.79
N LYS A 430 27.89 12.63 38.49
CA LYS A 430 26.83 12.91 39.46
C LYS A 430 26.81 11.85 40.57
N ASP A 431 26.92 10.57 40.21
CA ASP A 431 26.86 9.47 41.18
C ASP A 431 28.14 9.37 42.03
N GLU A 432 29.29 9.77 41.48
CA GLU A 432 30.55 10.00 42.21
C GLU A 432 30.38 11.13 43.24
N VAL A 433 29.98 12.34 42.82
CA VAL A 433 29.76 13.49 43.73
C VAL A 433 28.66 13.21 44.77
N THR A 434 27.64 12.42 44.42
CA THR A 434 26.60 12.01 45.38
C THR A 434 27.18 11.13 46.48
N LYS A 435 28.02 10.14 46.15
CA LYS A 435 28.73 9.30 47.12
C LYS A 435 29.70 10.12 47.97
N GLU A 436 30.44 11.06 47.39
CA GLU A 436 31.31 11.96 48.16
C GLU A 436 30.50 12.79 49.17
N MET A 437 29.33 13.31 48.78
CA MET A 437 28.46 14.07 49.68
C MET A 437 27.84 13.18 50.77
N GLU A 438 27.51 11.93 50.48
CA GLU A 438 27.03 10.95 51.48
C GLU A 438 28.12 10.59 52.49
N LEU A 439 29.35 10.35 52.02
CA LEU A 439 30.52 10.12 52.90
C LEU A 439 30.82 11.35 53.77
N TRP A 440 30.70 12.57 53.22
CA TRP A 440 30.81 13.80 54.01
C TRP A 440 29.72 13.94 55.06
N LYS A 441 28.46 13.66 54.73
CA LYS A 441 27.34 13.66 55.70
C LYS A 441 27.58 12.65 56.82
N LEU A 442 27.99 11.42 56.50
CA LEU A 442 28.29 10.38 57.51
C LEU A 442 29.48 10.78 58.41
N SER A 443 30.51 11.40 57.84
CA SER A 443 31.64 11.98 58.59
C SER A 443 31.19 13.08 59.55
N GLU A 444 30.37 14.02 59.08
CA GLU A 444 29.89 15.14 59.88
C GLU A 444 28.85 14.71 60.93
N GLU A 445 27.97 13.77 60.63
CA GLU A 445 27.07 13.13 61.62
C GLU A 445 27.85 12.40 62.71
N ALA A 446 28.92 11.68 62.36
CA ALA A 446 29.80 11.04 63.34
C ALA A 446 30.53 12.08 64.22
N PHE A 447 31.06 13.15 63.62
CA PHE A 447 31.69 14.25 64.34
C PHE A 447 30.72 14.96 65.29
N ILE A 448 29.52 15.31 64.81
CA ILE A 448 28.45 15.92 65.60
C ILE A 448 28.02 14.98 66.75
N THR A 449 27.98 13.67 66.52
CA THR A 449 27.60 12.68 67.54
C THR A 449 28.66 12.53 68.63
N GLU A 450 29.95 12.49 68.26
CA GLU A 450 31.06 12.51 69.23
C GLU A 450 31.13 13.86 69.97
N MET A 451 30.89 14.99 69.31
CA MET A 451 30.82 16.30 69.97
C MET A 451 29.63 16.39 70.94
N LYS A 452 28.43 15.92 70.56
CA LYS A 452 27.27 15.80 71.48
C LYS A 452 27.61 14.94 72.70
N LYS A 453 28.29 13.81 72.50
CA LYS A 453 28.75 12.91 73.57
C LYS A 453 29.81 13.56 74.47
N ARG A 454 30.76 14.33 73.92
CA ARG A 454 31.73 15.14 74.70
C ARG A 454 31.04 16.23 75.52
N ILE A 455 30.09 16.97 74.91
CA ILE A 455 29.30 18.00 75.60
C ILE A 455 28.50 17.37 76.74
N HIS A 456 27.82 16.24 76.50
CA HIS A 456 27.05 15.54 77.53
C HIS A 456 27.95 15.02 78.68
N ASN A 457 29.11 14.44 78.37
CA ASN A 457 30.10 14.05 79.38
C ASN A 457 30.62 15.26 80.18
N GLY A 458 30.86 16.39 79.52
CA GLY A 458 31.24 17.65 80.17
C GLY A 458 30.15 18.21 81.08
N GLN A 459 28.88 18.14 80.65
CA GLN A 459 27.71 18.51 81.45
C GLN A 459 27.56 17.59 82.67
N ASN A 460 27.67 16.28 82.50
CA ASN A 460 27.62 15.30 83.59
C ASN A 460 28.79 15.47 84.57
N ARG A 461 29.99 15.82 84.08
CA ARG A 461 31.13 16.15 84.96
C ARG A 461 30.92 17.47 85.69
N LYS A 462 30.32 18.48 85.04
CA LYS A 462 29.94 19.75 85.68
C LYS A 462 28.91 19.51 86.80
N THR A 463 27.81 18.80 86.53
CA THR A 463 26.78 18.53 87.55
C THR A 463 27.32 17.68 88.70
N PHE A 464 28.18 16.69 88.43
CA PHE A 464 28.90 15.97 89.47
C PHE A 464 29.74 16.92 90.35
N LEU A 465 30.57 17.77 89.75
CA LEU A 465 31.42 18.71 90.48
C LEU A 465 30.61 19.78 91.23
N THR A 466 29.47 20.24 90.70
CA THR A 466 28.55 21.14 91.40
C THR A 466 27.91 20.45 92.60
N ASN A 467 27.40 19.21 92.44
CA ASN A 467 26.80 18.45 93.54
C ASN A 467 27.82 18.14 94.65
N GLU A 468 29.06 17.82 94.27
CA GLU A 468 30.15 17.55 95.21
C GLU A 468 30.62 18.84 95.91
N GLY A 469 30.72 19.96 95.19
CA GLY A 469 30.94 21.28 95.79
C GLY A 469 29.84 21.65 96.78
N SER A 470 28.57 21.41 96.44
CA SER A 470 27.43 21.57 97.34
C SER A 470 27.35 20.50 98.45
N ARG A 471 28.15 19.42 98.42
CA ARG A 471 28.34 18.51 99.55
C ARG A 471 29.40 19.05 100.50
N LEU A 472 30.59 19.36 99.98
CA LEU A 472 31.71 19.92 100.72
C LEU A 472 31.34 21.25 101.39
N GLN A 473 30.58 22.12 100.72
CA GLN A 473 30.07 23.37 101.30
C GLN A 473 29.19 23.13 102.54
N ARG A 474 28.29 22.14 102.51
CA ARG A 474 27.45 21.76 103.67
C ARG A 474 28.24 21.07 104.78
N GLU A 475 29.32 20.39 104.43
CA GLU A 475 30.25 19.82 105.41
C GLU A 475 31.04 20.93 106.10
N ILE A 476 31.60 21.89 105.36
CA ILE A 476 32.25 23.10 105.91
C ILE A 476 31.29 23.86 106.81
N GLU A 477 30.06 24.15 106.34
CA GLU A 477 29.04 24.81 107.15
C GLU A 477 28.68 24.04 108.43
N ASN A 478 28.90 22.72 108.50
CA ASN A 478 28.67 21.94 109.73
C ASN A 478 29.90 21.95 110.64
N TRP A 479 31.12 21.81 110.08
CA TRP A 479 32.36 22.01 110.83
C TRP A 479 32.42 23.42 111.45
N ASP A 480 32.00 24.46 110.73
CA ASP A 480 31.94 25.83 111.25
C ASP A 480 30.98 25.93 112.46
N LYS A 481 29.79 25.31 112.38
CA LYS A 481 28.84 25.26 113.51
C LYS A 481 29.40 24.50 114.71
N GLU A 482 30.11 23.40 114.47
CA GLU A 482 30.73 22.57 115.50
C GLU A 482 31.90 23.31 116.18
N ILE A 483 32.74 24.00 115.39
CA ILE A 483 33.79 24.91 115.87
C ILE A 483 33.18 26.08 116.67
N TYR A 484 32.06 26.66 116.24
CA TYR A 484 31.35 27.68 117.00
C TYR A 484 30.84 27.15 118.36
N SER A 485 30.25 25.95 118.39
CA SER A 485 29.79 25.31 119.65
C SER A 485 30.96 25.02 120.59
N ILE A 486 32.05 24.45 120.07
CA ILE A 486 33.24 24.12 120.86
C ILE A 486 33.93 25.39 121.37
N ASN A 487 33.98 26.47 120.58
CA ASN A 487 34.48 27.77 121.04
C ASN A 487 33.59 28.38 122.13
N GLU A 488 32.25 28.29 122.00
CA GLU A 488 31.32 28.80 123.02
C GLU A 488 31.42 28.00 124.33
N GLU A 489 31.61 26.67 124.23
CA GLU A 489 31.91 25.79 125.38
C GLU A 489 33.28 26.08 125.99
N GLN A 490 34.32 26.28 125.17
CA GLN A 490 35.66 26.64 125.63
C GLN A 490 35.70 28.02 126.30
N GLU A 491 34.96 29.00 125.80
CA GLU A 491 34.89 30.34 126.40
C GLU A 491 34.12 30.32 127.73
N LYS A 492 33.00 29.58 127.82
CA LYS A 492 32.31 29.32 129.10
C LYS A 492 33.22 28.62 130.10
N ALA A 493 33.88 27.53 129.68
CA ALA A 493 34.83 26.80 130.52
C ALA A 493 36.00 27.70 130.96
N SER A 494 36.49 28.60 130.09
CA SER A 494 37.54 29.56 130.42
C SER A 494 37.06 30.64 131.41
N GLN A 495 35.81 31.10 131.30
CA GLN A 495 35.20 32.01 132.29
C GLN A 495 35.01 31.31 133.64
N GLU A 496 34.53 30.06 133.66
CA GLU A 496 34.42 29.25 134.88
C GLU A 496 35.79 29.03 135.52
N TYR A 497 36.80 28.61 134.75
CA TYR A 497 38.16 28.40 135.24
C TYR A 497 38.80 29.70 135.74
N SER A 498 38.56 30.83 135.07
CA SER A 498 38.98 32.15 135.53
C SER A 498 38.30 32.52 136.87
N SER A 499 37.01 32.22 137.02
CA SER A 499 36.27 32.46 138.28
C SER A 499 36.76 31.58 139.42
N GLN A 500 37.11 30.31 139.14
CA GLN A 500 37.71 29.39 140.12
C GLN A 500 39.13 29.83 140.50
N VAL A 501 39.97 30.22 139.53
CA VAL A 501 41.32 30.74 139.79
C VAL A 501 41.27 32.05 140.58
N GLN A 502 40.27 32.91 140.34
CA GLN A 502 40.07 34.12 141.14
C GLN A 502 39.60 33.78 142.57
N SER A 503 38.62 32.89 142.73
CA SER A 503 38.18 32.42 144.05
C SER A 503 39.34 31.77 144.85
N LEU A 504 40.16 30.95 144.19
CA LEU A 504 41.34 30.34 144.80
C LEU A 504 42.42 31.38 145.14
N LYS A 505 42.62 32.42 144.32
CA LYS A 505 43.49 33.56 144.66
C LYS A 505 42.98 34.29 145.90
N ASP A 506 41.68 34.55 146.01
CA ASP A 506 41.10 35.26 147.16
C ASP A 506 41.08 34.39 148.43
N GLN A 507 40.97 33.06 148.29
CA GLN A 507 41.21 32.10 149.37
C GLN A 507 42.69 32.08 149.80
N ILE A 508 43.64 32.02 148.86
CA ILE A 508 45.08 32.13 149.15
C ILE A 508 45.41 33.45 149.84
N LYS A 509 44.82 34.56 149.41
CA LYS A 509 45.00 35.88 150.01
C LYS A 509 44.49 35.92 151.46
N ASN A 510 43.31 35.34 151.72
CA ASN A 510 42.79 35.15 153.08
C ASN A 510 43.68 34.22 153.93
N LEU A 511 44.28 33.18 153.35
CA LEU A 511 45.23 32.30 154.04
C LEU A 511 46.56 33.01 154.33
N GLN A 512 47.06 33.86 153.42
CA GLN A 512 48.24 34.69 153.64
C GLN A 512 48.02 35.74 154.74
N GLU A 513 46.85 36.40 154.78
CA GLU A 513 46.49 37.31 155.86
C GLU A 513 46.40 36.56 157.21
N LYS A 514 45.80 35.35 157.23
CA LYS A 514 45.76 34.49 158.42
C LYS A 514 47.16 34.04 158.87
N ILE A 515 48.04 33.64 157.95
CA ILE A 515 49.43 33.26 158.27
C ILE A 515 50.19 34.46 158.87
N LYS A 516 50.00 35.65 158.34
CA LYS A 516 50.61 36.90 158.84
C LYS A 516 50.14 37.25 160.26
N ILE A 517 48.86 37.00 160.57
CA ILE A 517 48.31 37.08 161.93
C ILE A 517 48.91 35.98 162.83
N SER A 518 48.96 34.72 162.38
CA SER A 518 49.50 33.59 163.14
C SER A 518 50.99 33.72 163.49
N ILE A 519 51.80 34.27 162.58
CA ILE A 519 53.23 34.55 162.85
C ILE A 519 53.35 35.59 163.96
N SER A 520 52.49 36.61 163.97
CA SER A 520 52.48 37.67 164.99
C SER A 520 51.91 37.22 166.35
N SER A 521 51.26 36.05 166.43
CA SER A 521 50.72 35.47 167.66
C SER A 521 51.52 34.28 168.22
N LEU A 522 52.58 33.84 167.53
CA LEU A 522 53.37 32.66 167.91
C LEU A 522 54.52 32.94 168.89
N GLU A 523 54.89 34.21 169.10
CA GLU A 523 56.03 34.59 169.96
C GLU A 523 55.67 34.80 171.44
N ASN A 524 54.38 34.78 171.81
CA ASN A 524 53.93 35.32 173.11
C ASN A 524 53.10 34.37 174.00
N GLU A 525 52.78 33.15 173.55
CA GLU A 525 52.00 32.16 174.32
C GLU A 525 52.60 30.74 174.26
N GLN A 526 53.83 30.60 174.76
CA GLN A 526 54.43 29.29 175.10
C GLN A 526 54.39 29.02 176.62
N GLU A 527 53.49 29.65 177.38
CA GLU A 527 53.30 29.30 178.80
C GLU A 527 51.88 29.54 179.32
N LYS A 528 50.87 28.77 178.88
CA LYS A 528 49.80 28.14 179.71
C LYS A 528 48.84 27.36 178.79
N LEU A 529 48.70 26.04 178.90
CA LEU A 529 47.95 25.25 179.91
C LEU A 529 46.47 25.04 179.51
N SER A 530 46.10 23.78 179.19
CA SER A 530 44.77 23.11 179.34
C SER A 530 43.48 23.91 179.02
N GLU A 531 42.53 23.49 178.17
CA GLU A 531 41.89 22.16 178.07
C GLU A 531 41.23 21.88 176.68
N THR A 532 40.73 20.65 176.48
CA THR A 532 39.99 20.16 175.30
C THR A 532 38.47 20.39 175.35
N ILE A 533 37.81 20.75 174.23
CA ILE A 533 36.34 20.75 174.07
C ILE A 533 35.93 20.65 172.56
N PRO A 534 34.68 20.22 172.18
CA PRO A 534 34.46 19.41 170.97
C PRO A 534 33.44 19.90 169.89
N ILE A 535 33.54 19.29 168.69
CA ILE A 535 32.51 18.73 167.76
C ILE A 535 31.06 19.34 167.72
N MET A 536 30.47 19.58 166.52
CA MET A 536 29.31 18.82 165.92
C MET A 536 28.27 19.57 165.02
N ASN A 537 28.12 19.05 163.78
CA ASN A 537 26.93 18.86 162.89
C ASN A 537 26.01 19.97 162.28
N GLY A 538 25.49 19.60 161.10
CA GLY A 538 24.34 20.15 160.32
C GLY A 538 24.69 20.34 158.83
N ALA A 539 23.91 19.99 157.80
CA ALA A 539 22.67 19.20 157.61
C ALA A 539 22.67 18.72 156.12
N GLU A 540 22.28 17.51 155.70
CA GLU A 540 20.92 16.95 155.55
C GLU A 540 20.03 17.56 154.41
N ASP A 541 20.54 17.81 153.18
CA ASP A 541 19.67 18.40 152.12
C ASP A 541 20.04 18.14 150.62
N THR A 542 20.41 16.92 150.19
CA THR A 542 20.69 16.65 148.73
C THR A 542 20.16 15.36 148.10
N TYR A 543 19.46 14.48 148.84
CA TYR A 543 18.96 13.20 148.29
C TYR A 543 17.90 13.37 147.17
N ASN A 544 17.16 14.48 147.15
CA ASN A 544 15.96 14.66 146.32
C ASN A 544 16.20 15.03 144.83
N LYS A 545 17.46 15.11 144.35
CA LYS A 545 17.74 15.54 142.96
C LYS A 545 17.70 14.43 141.91
N GLU A 546 17.98 13.17 142.27
CA GLU A 546 18.06 12.06 141.30
C GLU A 546 16.68 11.64 140.73
N HIS A 547 15.60 11.80 141.50
CA HIS A 547 14.29 11.25 141.11
C HIS A 547 13.71 11.87 139.82
N ASN A 548 14.02 13.14 139.54
CA ASN A 548 13.44 13.86 138.40
C ASN A 548 14.04 13.46 137.04
N ASN A 549 15.28 12.95 136.99
CA ASN A 549 15.94 12.55 135.74
C ASN A 549 15.25 11.37 135.03
N TYR A 550 14.49 10.54 135.76
CA TYR A 550 13.92 9.29 135.24
C TYR A 550 12.64 9.46 134.42
N GLU A 551 11.73 10.38 134.80
CA GLU A 551 10.44 10.55 134.09
C GLU A 551 10.56 11.27 132.74
N ASP A 552 11.53 12.19 132.55
CA ASP A 552 11.67 12.87 131.26
C ASP A 552 12.33 12.00 130.17
N LEU A 553 13.18 11.03 130.55
CA LEU A 553 13.65 9.97 129.65
C LEU A 553 12.49 9.12 129.10
N LYS A 554 11.52 8.81 129.97
CA LYS A 554 10.32 8.01 129.64
C LYS A 554 9.40 8.70 128.63
N LYS A 555 9.32 10.05 128.63
CA LYS A 555 8.60 10.83 127.59
C LYS A 555 9.31 10.82 126.23
N LYS A 556 10.65 10.86 126.19
CA LYS A 556 11.40 10.78 124.92
C LYS A 556 11.23 9.40 124.25
N ALA A 557 11.18 8.33 125.04
CA ALA A 557 11.01 6.96 124.53
C ALA A 557 9.65 6.72 123.82
N SER A 558 8.56 7.33 124.29
CA SER A 558 7.24 7.17 123.67
C SER A 558 7.11 7.94 122.35
N ALA A 559 7.75 9.11 122.23
CA ALA A 559 7.79 9.90 121.00
C ALA A 559 8.53 9.20 119.86
N MET A 560 9.70 8.61 120.10
CA MET A 560 10.42 7.85 119.07
C MET A 560 9.61 6.64 118.57
N LYS A 561 8.80 6.02 119.45
CA LYS A 561 7.99 4.84 119.12
C LYS A 561 6.75 5.15 118.26
N SER A 562 6.25 6.39 118.24
CA SER A 562 5.24 6.81 117.26
C SER A 562 5.86 7.18 115.91
N GLN A 563 7.04 7.81 115.91
CA GLN A 563 7.81 8.13 114.71
C GLN A 563 8.25 6.87 113.95
N GLN A 564 8.68 5.81 114.67
CA GLN A 564 8.97 4.50 114.07
C GLN A 564 7.79 3.94 113.27
N LYS A 565 6.58 3.92 113.86
CA LYS A 565 5.37 3.42 113.17
C LYS A 565 4.99 4.24 111.94
N SER A 566 5.25 5.54 111.95
CA SER A 566 5.05 6.42 110.78
C SER A 566 6.00 6.07 109.63
N LEU A 567 7.26 5.74 109.95
CA LEU A 567 8.26 5.30 108.97
C LEU A 567 7.94 3.91 108.42
N GLU A 568 7.57 2.94 109.27
CA GLU A 568 7.10 1.60 108.84
C GLU A 568 5.87 1.70 107.90
N GLY A 569 4.91 2.57 108.23
CA GLY A 569 3.75 2.88 107.39
C GLY A 569 4.07 3.60 106.07
N SER A 570 5.29 4.14 105.93
CA SER A 570 5.78 4.77 104.70
C SER A 570 6.60 3.78 103.85
N ILE A 571 7.48 2.99 104.49
CA ILE A 571 8.28 1.92 103.87
C ILE A 571 7.37 0.86 103.23
N THR A 572 6.29 0.46 103.91
CA THR A 572 5.31 -0.50 103.38
C THR A 572 4.55 0.02 102.16
N LYS A 573 4.29 1.33 102.06
CA LYS A 573 3.72 1.95 100.84
C LYS A 573 4.73 1.96 99.70
N ILE A 574 5.97 2.37 99.96
CA ILE A 574 7.06 2.39 98.97
C ILE A 574 7.30 0.98 98.40
N THR A 575 7.32 -0.04 99.27
CA THR A 575 7.50 -1.44 98.87
C THR A 575 6.40 -1.89 97.89
N LYS A 576 5.12 -1.58 98.16
CA LYS A 576 4.01 -1.88 97.24
C LYS A 576 4.13 -1.14 95.89
N HIS A 577 4.62 0.10 95.88
CA HIS A 577 4.89 0.81 94.63
C HIS A 577 6.05 0.19 93.83
N ILE A 578 7.08 -0.34 94.50
CA ILE A 578 8.19 -1.05 93.85
C ILE A 578 7.68 -2.36 93.21
N GLU A 579 6.85 -3.14 93.91
CA GLU A 579 6.22 -4.35 93.33
C GLU A 579 5.35 -4.04 92.11
N ALA A 580 4.54 -2.97 92.17
CA ALA A 580 3.71 -2.53 91.05
C ALA A 580 4.55 -2.13 89.83
N ASN A 581 5.63 -1.37 90.03
CA ASN A 581 6.58 -1.03 88.97
C ASN A 581 7.30 -2.26 88.40
N SER A 582 7.63 -3.26 89.24
CA SER A 582 8.22 -4.52 88.79
C SER A 582 7.28 -5.31 87.86
N LYS A 583 5.99 -5.39 88.22
CA LYS A 583 4.95 -6.02 87.37
C LYS A 583 4.78 -5.28 86.04
N LEU A 584 4.72 -3.94 86.07
CA LEU A 584 4.68 -3.10 84.85
C LEU A 584 5.91 -3.28 83.95
N LYS A 585 7.11 -3.43 84.53
CA LYS A 585 8.36 -3.68 83.80
C LYS A 585 8.31 -5.01 83.03
N GLU A 586 7.90 -6.10 83.68
CA GLU A 586 7.79 -7.41 83.02
C GLU A 586 6.65 -7.45 81.98
N MET A 587 5.51 -6.78 82.22
CA MET A 587 4.48 -6.61 81.19
C MET A 587 5.00 -5.88 79.95
N LYS A 588 5.69 -4.73 80.10
CA LYS A 588 6.29 -4.02 78.96
C LYS A 588 7.36 -4.86 78.24
N LYS A 589 8.15 -5.64 78.97
CA LYS A 589 9.16 -6.56 78.42
C LYS A 589 8.54 -7.71 77.64
N ALA A 590 7.39 -8.23 78.07
CA ALA A 590 6.61 -9.21 77.30
C ALA A 590 6.09 -8.61 75.99
N SER A 591 5.45 -7.43 76.03
CA SER A 591 4.97 -6.72 74.84
C SER A 591 6.09 -6.34 73.87
N LEU A 592 7.29 -5.99 74.37
CA LEU A 592 8.45 -5.73 73.52
C LEU A 592 8.94 -7.01 72.81
N LYS A 593 8.79 -8.18 73.44
CA LYS A 593 9.18 -9.48 72.89
C LYS A 593 8.19 -9.97 71.83
N THR A 594 6.88 -9.73 71.98
CA THR A 594 5.89 -10.02 70.93
C THR A 594 6.03 -9.07 69.75
N LEU A 595 6.22 -7.76 69.98
CA LEU A 595 6.42 -6.78 68.91
C LEU A 595 7.70 -7.04 68.10
N ARG A 596 8.81 -7.42 68.76
CA ARG A 596 10.03 -7.85 68.05
C ARG A 596 9.83 -9.12 67.24
N ARG A 597 8.98 -10.05 67.70
CA ARG A 597 8.68 -11.28 66.95
C ARG A 597 7.87 -10.98 65.69
N SER A 598 6.77 -10.22 65.78
CA SER A 598 5.96 -9.91 64.60
C SER A 598 6.69 -9.03 63.59
N ALA A 599 7.60 -8.15 64.04
CA ALA A 599 8.50 -7.42 63.15
C ALA A 599 9.50 -8.34 62.42
N PHE A 600 10.03 -9.36 63.09
CA PHE A 600 10.91 -10.36 62.46
C PHE A 600 10.15 -11.28 61.50
N GLU A 601 8.94 -11.73 61.87
CA GLU A 601 8.07 -12.53 61.01
C GLU A 601 7.67 -11.77 59.74
N LYS A 602 7.40 -10.46 59.83
CA LYS A 602 7.25 -9.58 58.66
C LYS A 602 8.50 -9.54 57.80
N LEU A 603 9.66 -9.18 58.37
CA LEU A 603 10.93 -9.14 57.65
C LEU A 603 11.28 -10.48 56.96
N GLN A 604 10.89 -11.61 57.56
CA GLN A 604 11.10 -12.94 56.98
C GLN A 604 10.14 -13.22 55.81
N GLY A 605 8.90 -12.71 55.86
CA GLY A 605 7.98 -12.69 54.72
C GLY A 605 8.43 -11.76 53.60
N ASP A 606 8.84 -10.54 53.94
CA ASP A 606 9.35 -9.52 53.00
C ASP A 606 10.63 -10.03 52.28
N LEU A 607 11.50 -10.77 52.98
CA LEU A 607 12.65 -11.43 52.38
C LEU A 607 12.27 -12.60 51.43
N ALA A 608 11.13 -13.24 51.66
CA ALA A 608 10.63 -14.31 50.79
C ALA A 608 9.98 -13.76 49.51
N THR A 609 9.21 -12.68 49.61
CA THR A 609 8.64 -11.99 48.44
C THR A 609 9.74 -11.33 47.59
N LEU A 610 10.74 -10.70 48.21
CA LEU A 610 11.86 -10.09 47.49
C LEU A 610 12.65 -11.14 46.67
N LYS A 611 12.92 -12.32 47.23
CA LYS A 611 13.55 -13.44 46.50
C LYS A 611 12.71 -13.98 45.34
N GLN A 612 11.37 -13.96 45.46
CA GLN A 612 10.48 -14.34 44.37
C GLN A 612 10.51 -13.29 43.25
N ILE A 613 10.51 -12.00 43.61
CA ILE A 613 10.65 -10.88 42.67
C ILE A 613 12.00 -10.94 41.94
N ASP A 614 13.12 -11.17 42.64
CA ASP A 614 14.45 -11.33 42.01
C ASP A 614 14.45 -12.47 40.98
N LYS A 615 13.78 -13.58 41.29
CA LYS A 615 13.64 -14.73 40.37
C LYS A 615 12.79 -14.37 39.15
N GLU A 616 11.68 -13.67 39.34
CA GLU A 616 10.79 -13.22 38.26
C GLU A 616 11.46 -12.19 37.35
N ILE A 617 12.26 -11.26 37.91
CA ILE A 617 13.12 -10.34 37.16
C ILE A 617 14.13 -11.11 36.34
N TYR A 618 14.83 -12.10 36.91
CA TYR A 618 15.80 -12.92 36.19
C TYR A 618 15.15 -13.72 35.05
N GLU A 619 14.02 -14.38 35.30
CA GLU A 619 13.28 -15.11 34.25
C GLU A 619 12.75 -14.16 33.15
N THR A 620 12.36 -12.93 33.50
CA THR A 620 11.89 -11.91 32.55
C THR A 620 13.03 -11.38 31.70
N ASN A 621 14.19 -11.09 32.30
CA ASN A 621 15.39 -10.66 31.57
C ASN A 621 15.87 -11.75 30.60
N ARG A 622 15.86 -13.04 31.01
CA ARG A 622 16.21 -14.15 30.11
C ARG A 622 15.23 -14.30 28.94
N LYS A 623 13.93 -14.02 29.15
CA LYS A 623 12.93 -13.98 28.07
C LYS A 623 13.18 -12.80 27.12
N LEU A 624 13.54 -11.63 27.68
CA LEU A 624 13.87 -10.43 26.91
C LEU A 624 15.12 -10.63 26.04
N GLU A 625 16.19 -11.25 26.57
CA GLU A 625 17.40 -11.58 25.78
C GLU A 625 17.08 -12.49 24.59
N LEU A 626 16.26 -13.53 24.80
CA LEU A 626 15.80 -14.42 23.72
C LEU A 626 15.02 -13.65 22.63
N VAL A 627 14.13 -12.74 23.03
CA VAL A 627 13.37 -11.88 22.11
C VAL A 627 14.29 -10.90 21.38
N ILE A 628 15.32 -10.35 22.04
CA ILE A 628 16.31 -9.46 21.40
C ILE A 628 17.13 -10.22 20.36
N MET A 629 17.63 -11.42 20.68
CA MET A 629 18.38 -12.25 19.73
C MET A 629 17.53 -12.63 18.51
N GLU A 630 16.28 -13.03 18.72
CA GLU A 630 15.37 -13.36 17.62
C GLU A 630 14.99 -12.11 16.79
N ASN A 631 14.81 -10.95 17.42
CA ASN A 631 14.59 -9.69 16.71
C ASN A 631 15.80 -9.29 15.85
N CYS A 632 17.03 -9.54 16.33
CA CYS A 632 18.25 -9.38 15.54
C CYS A 632 18.32 -10.38 14.38
N ARG A 633 17.96 -11.65 14.58
CA ARG A 633 17.89 -12.67 13.52
C ARG A 633 16.88 -12.29 12.42
N LEU A 634 15.70 -11.83 12.80
CA LEU A 634 14.66 -11.37 11.88
C LEU A 634 15.06 -10.08 11.16
N LYS A 635 15.75 -9.15 11.82
CA LYS A 635 16.34 -7.97 11.16
C LYS A 635 17.36 -8.36 10.09
N LEU A 636 18.29 -9.27 10.41
CA LEU A 636 19.28 -9.76 9.45
C LEU A 636 18.61 -10.39 8.21
N LYS A 637 17.57 -11.20 8.42
CA LYS A 637 16.80 -11.80 7.31
C LYS A 637 16.01 -10.78 6.50
N ASN A 638 15.47 -9.74 7.13
CA ASN A 638 14.83 -8.61 6.42
C ASN A 638 15.84 -7.73 5.65
N THR A 639 17.13 -7.73 6.01
CA THR A 639 18.17 -7.11 5.17
C THR A 639 18.43 -7.97 3.94
N GLN A 640 18.65 -9.27 4.12
CA GLN A 640 18.89 -10.21 3.02
C GLN A 640 17.74 -10.20 2.00
N TYR A 641 16.49 -10.31 2.44
CA TYR A 641 15.34 -10.23 1.52
C TYR A 641 15.20 -8.87 0.82
N LYS A 642 15.77 -7.77 1.33
CA LYS A 642 15.82 -6.50 0.60
C LYS A 642 16.90 -6.50 -0.46
N GLU A 643 18.05 -7.09 -0.19
CA GLU A 643 19.13 -7.30 -1.16
C GLU A 643 18.63 -8.20 -2.30
N ASP A 644 18.01 -9.36 -1.97
CA ASP A 644 17.37 -10.27 -2.93
C ASP A 644 16.34 -9.53 -3.82
N ILE A 645 15.46 -8.71 -3.22
CA ILE A 645 14.46 -7.92 -3.96
C ILE A 645 15.11 -6.86 -4.85
N SER A 646 16.16 -6.19 -4.39
CA SER A 646 16.90 -5.21 -5.20
C SER A 646 17.59 -5.87 -6.40
N ASP A 647 18.16 -7.07 -6.24
CA ASP A 647 18.79 -7.79 -7.34
C ASP A 647 17.76 -8.30 -8.36
N ILE A 648 16.60 -8.80 -7.91
CA ILE A 648 15.48 -9.16 -8.80
C ILE A 648 14.95 -7.93 -9.56
N ILE A 649 14.88 -6.75 -8.93
CA ILE A 649 14.51 -5.50 -9.61
C ILE A 649 15.56 -5.10 -10.65
N ASN A 650 16.86 -5.18 -10.31
CA ASN A 650 17.96 -4.90 -11.23
C ASN A 650 17.97 -5.85 -12.45
N GLU A 651 17.69 -7.13 -12.24
CA GLU A 651 17.60 -8.14 -13.30
C GLU A 651 16.36 -7.92 -14.18
N SER A 652 15.19 -7.69 -13.58
CA SER A 652 13.96 -7.31 -14.28
C SER A 652 14.15 -6.07 -15.15
N GLN A 653 14.82 -5.03 -14.64
CA GLN A 653 15.11 -3.81 -15.39
C GLN A 653 16.06 -4.07 -16.58
N LYS A 654 17.09 -4.91 -16.41
CA LYS A 654 17.95 -5.37 -17.53
C LYS A 654 17.17 -6.13 -18.59
N HIS A 655 16.26 -7.03 -18.19
CA HIS A 655 15.38 -7.74 -19.13
C HIS A 655 14.45 -6.77 -19.87
N LEU A 656 13.94 -5.73 -19.20
CA LEU A 656 13.12 -4.69 -19.82
C LEU A 656 13.91 -3.91 -20.88
N SER A 657 15.13 -3.46 -20.55
CA SER A 657 16.04 -2.79 -21.49
C SER A 657 16.38 -3.67 -22.69
N THR A 658 16.71 -4.95 -22.44
CA THR A 658 17.04 -5.93 -23.50
C THR A 658 15.84 -6.18 -24.41
N THR A 659 14.64 -6.31 -23.84
CA THR A 659 13.37 -6.47 -24.59
C THR A 659 13.05 -5.23 -25.43
N SER A 660 13.38 -4.03 -24.94
CA SER A 660 13.23 -2.79 -25.69
C SER A 660 14.20 -2.74 -26.88
N HIS A 661 15.47 -3.09 -26.66
CA HIS A 661 16.49 -3.18 -27.71
C HIS A 661 16.06 -4.16 -28.82
N LEU A 662 15.66 -5.39 -28.45
CA LEU A 662 15.22 -6.41 -29.40
C LEU A 662 13.98 -5.99 -30.22
N LYS A 663 13.10 -5.13 -29.67
CA LYS A 663 11.98 -4.55 -30.43
C LYS A 663 12.44 -3.49 -31.45
N VAL A 664 13.46 -2.71 -31.12
CA VAL A 664 14.08 -1.75 -32.06
C VAL A 664 14.82 -2.50 -33.15
N ASP A 665 15.59 -3.54 -32.81
CA ASP A 665 16.26 -4.43 -33.78
C ASP A 665 15.24 -5.10 -34.71
N GLN A 666 14.14 -5.62 -34.15
CA GLN A 666 13.06 -6.24 -34.92
C GLN A 666 12.39 -5.24 -35.87
N ALA A 667 12.12 -4.01 -35.42
CA ALA A 667 11.55 -2.97 -36.27
C ALA A 667 12.50 -2.61 -37.44
N SER A 668 13.80 -2.43 -37.15
CA SER A 668 14.80 -2.16 -38.18
C SER A 668 14.96 -3.34 -39.15
N LEU A 669 14.91 -4.59 -38.68
CA LEU A 669 14.97 -5.76 -39.55
C LEU A 669 13.74 -5.85 -40.48
N ILE A 670 12.56 -5.53 -39.97
CA ILE A 670 11.31 -5.44 -40.76
C ILE A 670 11.38 -4.31 -41.78
N GLU A 671 12.00 -3.18 -41.45
CA GLU A 671 12.21 -2.06 -42.38
C GLU A 671 13.14 -2.45 -43.53
N HIS A 672 14.32 -3.02 -43.23
CA HIS A 672 15.25 -3.54 -44.24
C HIS A 672 14.62 -4.63 -45.13
N LEU A 673 13.78 -5.51 -44.56
CA LEU A 673 13.08 -6.54 -45.33
C LEU A 673 12.02 -5.97 -46.27
N HIS A 674 11.29 -4.91 -45.85
CA HIS A 674 10.38 -4.21 -46.74
C HIS A 674 11.12 -3.45 -47.85
N GLU A 675 12.27 -2.84 -47.55
CA GLU A 675 13.07 -2.15 -48.56
C GLU A 675 13.64 -3.14 -49.59
N GLY A 676 14.21 -4.27 -49.15
CA GLY A 676 14.63 -5.36 -50.04
C GLY A 676 13.49 -5.90 -50.90
N TRP A 677 12.32 -6.16 -50.31
CA TRP A 677 11.13 -6.60 -51.05
C TRP A 677 10.65 -5.56 -52.09
N ASN A 678 10.77 -4.27 -51.80
CA ASN A 678 10.45 -3.21 -52.76
C ASN A 678 11.48 -3.14 -53.90
N GLN A 679 12.76 -3.38 -53.63
CA GLN A 679 13.81 -3.49 -54.65
C GLN A 679 13.59 -4.72 -55.55
N ASP A 680 13.34 -5.90 -54.98
CA ASP A 680 13.01 -7.12 -55.73
C ASP A 680 11.75 -6.95 -56.57
N ARG A 681 10.71 -6.30 -56.03
CA ARG A 681 9.47 -5.99 -56.76
C ARG A 681 9.71 -5.03 -57.92
N PHE A 682 10.55 -4.00 -57.74
CA PHE A 682 10.92 -3.08 -58.81
C PHE A 682 11.67 -3.81 -59.93
N VAL A 683 12.65 -4.64 -59.58
CA VAL A 683 13.41 -5.48 -60.53
C VAL A 683 12.48 -6.45 -61.28
N CYS A 684 11.52 -7.08 -60.60
CA CYS A 684 10.51 -7.91 -61.26
C CYS A 684 9.61 -7.12 -62.23
N SER A 685 9.27 -5.86 -61.93
CA SER A 685 8.49 -5.00 -62.84
C SER A 685 9.30 -4.67 -64.10
N ASP A 686 10.53 -4.21 -63.93
CA ASP A 686 11.48 -3.88 -65.01
C ASP A 686 11.71 -5.09 -65.94
N TYR A 687 11.94 -6.29 -65.41
CA TYR A 687 12.00 -7.51 -66.24
C TYR A 687 10.66 -7.83 -66.93
N SER A 688 9.51 -7.71 -66.24
CA SER A 688 8.19 -7.97 -66.84
C SER A 688 7.85 -6.99 -67.97
N GLU A 689 8.26 -5.73 -67.84
CA GLU A 689 8.06 -4.69 -68.85
C GLU A 689 8.93 -4.97 -70.09
N ARG A 690 10.20 -5.34 -69.91
CA ARG A 690 11.08 -5.78 -71.02
C ARG A 690 10.58 -7.07 -71.70
N ASP A 691 10.12 -8.05 -70.92
CA ASP A 691 9.58 -9.30 -71.47
C ASP A 691 8.29 -9.02 -72.28
N GLN A 692 7.47 -8.06 -71.86
CA GLN A 692 6.32 -7.59 -72.64
C GLN A 692 6.75 -6.87 -73.94
N GLU A 693 7.77 -6.01 -73.92
CA GLU A 693 8.32 -5.40 -75.14
C GLU A 693 8.85 -6.45 -76.14
N ILE A 694 9.47 -7.52 -75.62
CA ILE A 694 9.94 -8.66 -76.43
C ILE A 694 8.75 -9.44 -77.00
N LEU A 695 7.72 -9.73 -76.20
CA LEU A 695 6.51 -10.42 -76.65
C LEU A 695 5.75 -9.62 -77.71
N ASP A 696 5.58 -8.30 -77.51
CA ASP A 696 4.94 -7.41 -78.49
C ASP A 696 5.75 -7.38 -79.80
N SER A 697 7.08 -7.34 -79.71
CA SER A 697 7.98 -7.44 -80.86
C SER A 697 7.86 -8.77 -81.61
N ILE A 698 7.68 -9.88 -80.89
CA ILE A 698 7.42 -11.22 -81.46
C ILE A 698 6.05 -11.26 -82.13
N VAL A 699 5.00 -10.69 -81.52
CA VAL A 699 3.66 -10.60 -82.13
C VAL A 699 3.69 -9.75 -83.41
N GLU A 700 4.44 -8.66 -83.42
CA GLU A 700 4.60 -7.79 -84.59
C GLU A 700 5.39 -8.49 -85.71
N LEU A 701 6.37 -9.33 -85.37
CA LEU A 701 7.06 -10.24 -86.29
C LEU A 701 6.14 -11.33 -86.84
N LEU A 702 5.33 -11.99 -86.01
CA LEU A 702 4.35 -12.99 -86.44
C LEU A 702 3.32 -12.38 -87.41
N ARG A 703 2.85 -11.16 -87.14
CA ARG A 703 1.99 -10.38 -88.04
C ARG A 703 2.68 -10.04 -89.37
N LYS A 704 3.98 -9.71 -89.35
CA LYS A 704 4.81 -9.52 -90.56
C LYS A 704 5.03 -10.82 -91.33
N ILE A 705 5.06 -11.97 -90.66
CA ILE A 705 5.13 -13.30 -91.29
C ILE A 705 3.79 -13.65 -91.94
N GLY A 706 2.67 -13.53 -91.22
CA GLY A 706 1.32 -13.78 -91.77
C GLY A 706 1.01 -12.93 -93.00
N THR A 707 1.28 -11.62 -92.95
CA THR A 707 1.10 -10.74 -94.13
C THR A 707 2.09 -10.99 -95.28
N ARG A 708 3.18 -11.75 -95.05
CA ARG A 708 4.03 -12.30 -96.12
C ARG A 708 3.48 -13.61 -96.64
N GLU A 709 2.96 -14.48 -95.78
CA GLU A 709 2.30 -15.74 -96.15
C GLU A 709 1.06 -15.48 -97.00
N GLU A 710 0.21 -14.52 -96.64
CA GLU A 710 -0.92 -14.06 -97.47
C GLU A 710 -0.47 -13.61 -98.87
N LYS A 711 0.64 -12.84 -98.95
CA LYS A 711 1.19 -12.37 -100.23
C LYS A 711 1.81 -13.50 -101.05
N VAL A 712 2.47 -14.46 -100.41
CA VAL A 712 3.00 -15.67 -101.07
C VAL A 712 1.86 -16.57 -101.53
N GLY A 713 0.80 -16.73 -100.73
CA GLY A 713 -0.43 -17.43 -101.10
C GLY A 713 -1.14 -16.77 -102.28
N PHE A 714 -1.27 -15.44 -102.28
CA PHE A 714 -1.78 -14.68 -103.43
C PHE A 714 -0.92 -14.88 -104.68
N LEU A 715 0.41 -14.74 -104.58
CA LEU A 715 1.32 -14.97 -105.69
C LEU A 715 1.27 -16.42 -106.20
N ASN A 716 1.15 -17.40 -105.31
CA ASN A 716 1.00 -18.81 -105.63
C ASN A 716 -0.34 -19.10 -106.32
N ASN A 717 -1.43 -18.49 -105.87
CA ASN A 717 -2.75 -18.58 -106.50
C ASN A 717 -2.72 -17.97 -107.90
N VAL A 718 -2.11 -16.79 -108.08
CA VAL A 718 -1.90 -16.17 -109.41
C VAL A 718 -1.02 -17.05 -110.30
N LEU A 719 0.06 -17.64 -109.77
CA LEU A 719 0.87 -18.63 -110.49
C LEU A 719 0.05 -19.87 -110.88
N HIS A 720 -0.83 -20.34 -110.01
CA HIS A 720 -1.70 -21.49 -110.27
C HIS A 720 -2.79 -21.16 -111.30
N GLU A 721 -3.35 -19.95 -111.31
CA GLU A 721 -4.20 -19.44 -112.40
C GLU A 721 -3.45 -19.35 -113.73
N LYS A 722 -2.19 -18.88 -113.74
CA LYS A 722 -1.37 -18.87 -114.96
C LYS A 722 -1.01 -20.29 -115.42
N TYR A 723 -0.78 -21.21 -114.48
CA TYR A 723 -0.45 -22.61 -114.80
C TYR A 723 -1.66 -23.41 -115.28
N THR A 724 -2.85 -23.18 -114.72
CA THR A 724 -4.11 -23.76 -115.21
C THR A 724 -4.58 -23.09 -116.49
N GLY A 725 -4.31 -21.80 -116.69
CA GLY A 725 -4.44 -21.11 -117.98
C GLY A 725 -3.52 -21.67 -119.07
N LEU A 726 -2.28 -22.04 -118.72
CA LEU A 726 -1.38 -22.78 -119.62
C LEU A 726 -1.84 -24.22 -119.86
N SER A 727 -2.34 -24.91 -118.84
CA SER A 727 -2.85 -26.29 -118.95
C SER A 727 -4.07 -26.35 -119.86
N SER A 728 -5.03 -25.43 -119.71
CA SER A 728 -6.19 -25.33 -120.59
C SER A 728 -5.82 -24.91 -122.03
N LEU A 729 -4.75 -24.13 -122.22
CA LEU A 729 -4.16 -23.87 -123.55
C LEU A 729 -3.54 -25.14 -124.19
N LEU A 730 -2.98 -26.03 -123.37
CA LEU A 730 -2.42 -27.32 -123.81
C LEU A 730 -3.52 -28.36 -124.08
N GLU A 731 -4.55 -28.43 -123.23
CA GLU A 731 -5.72 -29.30 -123.43
C GLU A 731 -6.52 -28.92 -124.68
N CYS A 732 -6.59 -27.63 -125.02
CA CYS A 732 -7.13 -27.15 -126.31
C CYS A 732 -6.34 -27.64 -127.55
N LYS A 733 -5.22 -28.37 -127.39
CA LYS A 733 -4.40 -28.87 -128.50
C LYS A 733 -3.96 -30.34 -128.41
N ALA A 734 -4.56 -31.14 -127.52
CA ALA A 734 -4.24 -32.57 -127.37
C ALA A 734 -5.51 -33.44 -127.21
N GLY A 735 -6.16 -33.81 -128.32
CA GLY A 735 -7.38 -34.62 -128.29
C GLY A 735 -7.16 -36.14 -128.46
N LYS A 736 -7.94 -36.92 -127.68
CA LYS A 736 -8.28 -38.37 -127.81
C LYS A 736 -7.47 -39.41 -126.99
N LYS A 737 -8.26 -40.32 -126.38
CA LYS A 737 -7.94 -41.63 -125.74
C LYS A 737 -7.31 -41.60 -124.32
N ALA A 738 -7.55 -42.58 -123.43
CA ALA A 738 -8.72 -43.47 -123.20
C ALA A 738 -8.64 -44.24 -121.85
N THR A 739 -9.79 -44.40 -121.16
CA THR A 739 -10.25 -45.60 -120.38
C THR A 739 -9.63 -46.10 -119.04
N ILE A 740 -10.54 -46.38 -118.07
CA ILE A 740 -10.53 -47.30 -116.88
C ILE A 740 -9.65 -46.92 -115.63
N PRO A 741 -9.75 -47.56 -114.42
CA PRO A 741 -10.45 -46.91 -113.28
C PRO A 741 -9.76 -46.92 -111.89
N SER A 742 -10.49 -46.34 -110.92
CA SER A 742 -10.49 -46.49 -109.44
C SER A 742 -9.76 -47.70 -108.79
N PRO A 743 -9.22 -47.54 -107.56
CA PRO A 743 -10.02 -47.96 -106.40
C PRO A 743 -9.96 -47.07 -105.13
N ARG A 744 -10.78 -47.47 -104.15
CA ARG A 744 -11.09 -46.87 -102.83
C ARG A 744 -9.93 -46.87 -101.83
N LEU A 745 -9.99 -45.95 -100.85
CA LEU A 745 -9.78 -46.15 -99.39
C LEU A 745 -10.58 -45.02 -98.68
N ALA A 746 -11.66 -45.31 -97.95
CA ALA A 746 -11.74 -45.78 -96.55
C ALA A 746 -11.63 -44.63 -95.52
N LYS A 747 -12.72 -44.39 -94.77
CA LYS A 747 -12.78 -43.43 -93.64
C LYS A 747 -12.60 -44.17 -92.31
N THR A 748 -11.86 -43.59 -91.37
CA THR A 748 -11.86 -43.95 -89.95
C THR A 748 -11.87 -42.69 -89.09
N LYS A 749 -12.54 -42.73 -87.94
CA LYS A 749 -12.60 -41.63 -86.95
C LYS A 749 -11.43 -41.74 -85.96
N PRO A 750 -10.96 -40.62 -85.38
CA PRO A 750 -10.42 -40.59 -84.02
C PRO A 750 -11.51 -40.34 -82.97
N LEU A 751 -11.26 -40.82 -81.74
CA LEU A 751 -11.92 -40.53 -80.46
C LEU A 751 -11.11 -41.33 -79.40
N PRO A 752 -10.88 -40.81 -78.17
CA PRO A 752 -11.07 -39.43 -77.72
C PRO A 752 -10.05 -38.46 -78.35
#